data_AF-A0A955HZ50-F1
#
_entry.id   AF-A0A955HZ50-F1
#
_cell.length_a   1.000
_cell.length_b   1.000
_cell.length_c   1.000
_cell.angle_alpha   90.00
_cell.angle_beta   90.00
_cell.angle_gamma   90.00
#
_symmetry.space_group_name_H-M   'P 1'
#
loop_
_entity.id
_entity.type
_entity.pdbx_description
1 polymer ?
#
loop_
_entity_poly.entity_id
_entity_poly.type
_entity_poly.pdbx_seq_one_letter_code
_entity_poly.pdbx_strand_id
1 'polypeptide(L)'
;METNVIYHISLIAAYIAGMVALFAPCCISYLFPAYLGNIFRERKQVLFMTFVYSLGIFVIMMPVVLGANALQKFFFRLHDQTYFFGAIFMFIVAGLSLLGIRMPLPHIVSVRGRGKTDVVSTFVLGIFSGITSACCAPVLIGVLALSSLTPSVFQALGVGAAYVFGMVTPLYIASAIIHKKNILQKPFLRKVLTTITIGKNIFPIFLSNVIAFFVFALTATIMLLLTATGGLGMSVAESAVAKQINRIALEGTAIVNTLPGLDVIFAIMGIYLIMKFLRTVFEKQKSNQQHDRKYVCPMHANVVSDVPGTCPKCGGMKLVPVGIGGTSHNKEHGDHKHHDHAGHDHASMMVSPQAAADFLKRFYIVTVLLVPLIAFGPGAAFFGMTDFALRPYIQLTIASVIFYFALVFFEHAKHEIAAKQYGMMTLVSLAVGAGFGFSVLSTFVPGLSGEFYLEISTLIWILLFGHYLEAKSSTAAGNALQEVAQLLPKQAHLLYQGDFKDVPVEQLVENDIVLVKPGEKVPADGTIEKGSAHMDESLISGESKPLSKKKGDTVIAGSICLDGSLQIRLRHVGGDSTIGHIQRLIADAQKTKPTAQKIADKAARILTFTALGGAILAITFWTGIVHKPFSFSFTLAITALVIACPHALGLAIPTVSTIATSLAVKNGVFLKDLEKIEIIKQIRWVVFDKTGTLTKGVFGVNDISTLHTMKKKEIMSIAASLEQHSSHIIGASIVAYVRDKKVRLHDVRKFKSLAGKGVEGFINGRKYTIANKVYMQGQNVYSPEAEKQFARYAQEGKTVVFLSDEKNVLGIIALSDEIKPESKRAIQRLHKLRIKVAMLTGDNTQVATQVSQKLGIDSFFAEVLPEEKYTHIKKLQKGGNRVMMVGDGVNDAPGLTQADVGVAIGAGTDVAVEAGDVVLTRNNPEDVVRLIILSRKVYKKMFENLVWATAYNLIAIPAAIGAFARWGFFLKPQIGAILMALSSVIVVANALALKKEEIY
;
A
#
# COMPACT_ATOMS: atom_id res chain seq x y z
N MET A 1 48.88 -20.60 -41.87
CA MET A 1 48.25 -21.29 -40.72
C MET A 1 46.78 -21.45 -41.02
N GLU A 2 46.18 -22.63 -40.83
CA GLU A 2 44.74 -22.81 -40.95
C GLU A 2 44.00 -21.85 -40.00
N THR A 3 42.90 -21.26 -40.46
CA THR A 3 42.10 -20.26 -39.72
C THR A 3 41.64 -20.75 -38.35
N ASN A 4 41.43 -22.05 -38.19
CA ASN A 4 41.10 -22.67 -36.89
C ASN A 4 42.27 -22.63 -35.91
N VAL A 5 43.50 -22.84 -36.36
CA VAL A 5 44.70 -22.80 -35.51
C VAL A 5 44.90 -21.40 -34.93
N ILE A 6 44.70 -20.36 -35.75
CA ILE A 6 44.79 -18.96 -35.31
C ILE A 6 43.71 -18.65 -34.26
N TYR A 7 42.49 -19.14 -34.45
CA TYR A 7 41.40 -18.93 -33.50
C TYR A 7 41.64 -19.58 -32.13
N HIS A 8 42.12 -20.83 -32.10
CA HIS A 8 42.42 -21.51 -30.83
C HIS A 8 43.59 -20.84 -30.08
N ILE A 9 44.60 -20.36 -30.81
CA ILE A 9 45.70 -19.56 -30.25
C ILE A 9 45.14 -18.27 -29.64
N SER A 10 44.26 -17.56 -30.35
CA SER A 10 43.62 -16.33 -29.87
C SER A 10 42.77 -16.56 -28.62
N LEU A 11 42.06 -17.69 -28.50
CA LEU A 11 41.27 -18.02 -27.31
C LEU A 11 42.14 -18.23 -26.06
N ILE A 12 43.21 -19.01 -26.18
CA ILE A 12 44.12 -19.31 -25.06
C ILE A 12 44.90 -18.06 -24.67
N ALA A 13 45.43 -17.34 -25.65
CA ALA A 13 46.12 -16.08 -25.43
C ALA A 13 45.19 -15.06 -24.75
N ALA A 14 43.94 -14.94 -25.19
CA ALA A 14 42.96 -14.08 -24.56
C ALA A 14 42.63 -14.50 -23.12
N TYR A 15 42.45 -15.79 -22.86
CA TYR A 15 42.20 -16.30 -21.50
C TYR A 15 43.36 -16.02 -20.55
N ILE A 16 44.60 -16.29 -20.97
CA ILE A 16 45.80 -16.00 -20.18
C ILE A 16 45.97 -14.48 -20.02
N ALA A 17 45.76 -13.70 -21.09
CA ALA A 17 45.79 -12.24 -21.03
C ALA A 17 44.74 -11.70 -20.04
N GLY A 18 43.56 -12.32 -19.97
CA GLY A 18 42.52 -12.01 -18.98
C GLY A 18 42.99 -12.26 -17.54
N MET A 19 43.64 -13.41 -17.30
CA MET A 19 44.24 -13.72 -15.99
C MET A 19 45.31 -12.69 -15.59
N VAL A 20 46.17 -12.30 -16.53
CA VAL A 20 47.21 -11.29 -16.31
C VAL A 20 46.59 -9.89 -16.12
N ALA A 21 45.51 -9.58 -16.84
CA ALA A 21 44.78 -8.31 -16.74
C ALA A 21 44.12 -8.08 -15.38
N LEU A 22 43.81 -9.15 -14.63
CA LEU A 22 43.38 -9.03 -13.24
C LEU A 22 44.45 -8.36 -12.37
N PHE A 23 45.73 -8.58 -12.70
CA PHE A 23 46.87 -7.95 -12.05
C PHE A 23 47.22 -6.59 -12.65
N ALA A 24 46.41 -6.07 -13.57
CA ALA A 24 46.57 -4.71 -14.07
C ALA A 24 46.41 -3.72 -12.90
N PRO A 25 47.26 -2.69 -12.82
CA PRO A 25 47.32 -1.80 -11.66
C PRO A 25 45.98 -1.14 -11.31
N CYS A 26 45.11 -0.84 -12.29
CA CYS A 26 43.78 -0.25 -12.05
C CYS A 26 42.75 -1.25 -11.47
N CYS A 27 42.80 -2.53 -11.86
CA CYS A 27 42.01 -3.60 -11.25
C CYS A 27 42.44 -3.84 -9.79
N ILE A 28 43.76 -3.76 -9.56
CA ILE A 28 44.37 -3.89 -8.23
C ILE A 28 44.05 -2.70 -7.32
N SER A 29 43.91 -1.46 -7.84
CA SER A 29 43.67 -0.27 -6.99
C SER A 29 42.21 -0.05 -6.60
N TYR A 30 41.25 -0.49 -7.41
CA TYR A 30 39.83 -0.23 -7.13
C TYR A 30 39.03 -1.50 -6.88
N LEU A 31 39.28 -2.56 -7.64
CA LEU A 31 38.43 -3.74 -7.69
C LEU A 31 38.83 -4.78 -6.63
N PHE A 32 40.13 -5.08 -6.54
CA PHE A 32 40.68 -6.04 -5.59
C PHE A 32 40.45 -5.63 -4.11
N PRO A 33 40.59 -4.34 -3.73
CA PRO A 33 40.27 -3.84 -2.38
C PRO A 33 38.79 -3.90 -2.02
N ALA A 34 37.92 -3.51 -2.94
CA ALA A 34 36.47 -3.57 -2.74
C ALA A 34 36.01 -5.03 -2.59
N TYR A 35 36.60 -5.94 -3.37
CA TYR A 35 36.30 -7.37 -3.33
C TYR A 35 36.81 -8.02 -2.02
N LEU A 36 38.05 -7.75 -1.62
CA LEU A 36 38.61 -8.23 -0.34
C LEU A 36 37.91 -7.63 0.89
N GLY A 37 37.50 -6.36 0.84
CA GLY A 37 36.73 -5.71 1.92
C GLY A 37 35.36 -6.37 2.15
N ASN A 38 34.69 -6.81 1.08
CA ASN A 38 33.42 -7.55 1.17
C ASN A 38 33.59 -9.03 1.56
N ILE A 39 34.72 -9.64 1.21
CA ILE A 39 35.04 -11.06 1.51
C ILE A 39 34.96 -11.36 3.01
N PHE A 40 35.26 -10.41 3.90
CA PHE A 40 35.25 -10.64 5.34
C PHE A 40 33.85 -10.83 5.96
N ARG A 41 32.75 -10.54 5.25
CA ARG A 41 31.39 -10.64 5.82
C ARG A 41 30.43 -11.62 5.15
N GLU A 42 30.47 -11.81 3.83
CA GLU A 42 29.36 -12.46 3.12
C GLU A 42 29.78 -13.57 2.14
N ARG A 43 29.86 -14.81 2.65
CA ARG A 43 30.38 -15.99 1.94
C ARG A 43 29.64 -16.40 0.67
N LYS A 44 28.33 -16.14 0.59
CA LYS A 44 27.47 -16.59 -0.53
C LYS A 44 27.28 -15.53 -1.62
N GLN A 45 27.60 -14.27 -1.34
CA GLN A 45 27.41 -13.16 -2.28
C GLN A 45 28.52 -13.07 -3.32
N VAL A 46 29.71 -13.60 -3.00
CA VAL A 46 30.92 -13.52 -3.83
C VAL A 46 30.70 -14.15 -5.22
N LEU A 47 30.05 -15.31 -5.26
CA LEU A 47 29.78 -16.04 -6.51
C LEU A 47 28.79 -15.30 -7.42
N PHE A 48 27.77 -14.67 -6.82
CA PHE A 48 26.75 -13.91 -7.52
C PHE A 48 27.29 -12.58 -8.05
N MET A 49 28.06 -11.86 -7.23
CA MET A 49 28.73 -10.61 -7.60
C MET A 49 29.71 -10.82 -8.77
N THR A 50 30.49 -11.89 -8.75
CA THR A 50 31.41 -12.25 -9.84
C THR A 50 30.70 -12.54 -11.15
N PHE A 51 29.53 -13.18 -11.10
CA PHE A 51 28.74 -13.45 -12.29
C PHE A 51 28.09 -12.17 -12.87
N VAL A 52 27.52 -11.32 -12.01
CA VAL A 52 26.96 -10.01 -12.41
C VAL A 52 28.05 -9.10 -12.99
N TYR A 53 29.25 -9.12 -12.41
CA TYR A 53 30.43 -8.41 -12.93
C TYR A 53 30.82 -8.89 -14.33
N SER A 54 30.87 -10.21 -14.55
CA SER A 54 31.19 -10.80 -15.85
C SER A 54 30.18 -10.39 -16.93
N LEU A 55 28.88 -10.40 -16.59
CA LEU A 55 27.81 -9.98 -17.48
C LEU A 55 27.83 -8.47 -17.75
N GLY A 56 28.13 -7.66 -16.74
CA GLY A 56 28.26 -6.20 -16.86
C GLY A 56 29.42 -5.79 -17.77
N ILE A 57 30.59 -6.42 -17.63
CA ILE A 57 31.73 -6.21 -18.53
C ILE A 57 31.36 -6.60 -19.96
N PHE A 58 30.72 -7.76 -20.15
CA PHE A 58 30.31 -8.22 -21.49
C PHE A 58 29.38 -7.22 -22.19
N VAL A 59 28.38 -6.70 -21.48
CA VAL A 59 27.41 -5.71 -22.00
C VAL A 59 28.06 -4.35 -22.30
N ILE A 60 29.03 -3.91 -21.49
CA ILE A 60 29.76 -2.65 -21.69
C ILE A 60 30.83 -2.78 -22.79
N MET A 61 31.48 -3.94 -22.90
CA MET A 61 32.50 -4.20 -23.91
C MET A 61 31.90 -4.25 -25.32
N MET A 62 30.65 -4.71 -25.47
CA MET A 62 30.02 -4.87 -26.79
C MET A 62 29.92 -3.54 -27.58
N PRO A 63 29.50 -2.40 -27.00
CA PRO A 63 29.57 -1.09 -27.67
C PRO A 63 30.99 -0.53 -27.84
N VAL A 64 31.90 -0.78 -26.89
CA VAL A 64 33.29 -0.29 -26.92
C VAL A 64 34.09 -0.94 -28.05
N VAL A 65 33.83 -2.23 -28.31
CA VAL A 65 34.38 -2.98 -29.45
C VAL A 65 33.93 -2.41 -30.80
N LEU A 66 32.82 -1.66 -30.84
CA LEU A 66 32.27 -1.05 -32.06
C LEU A 66 32.70 0.41 -32.28
N GLY A 67 33.50 1.03 -31.39
CA GLY A 67 33.76 2.48 -31.42
C GLY A 67 35.16 2.96 -31.00
N ALA A 68 36.22 2.18 -31.22
CA ALA A 68 37.53 2.44 -30.61
C ALA A 68 38.58 3.06 -31.56
N ASN A 69 38.48 4.38 -31.81
CA ASN A 69 39.63 5.17 -32.29
C ASN A 69 39.72 6.56 -31.61
N ALA A 70 38.58 7.14 -31.22
CA ALA A 70 38.53 8.44 -30.54
C ALA A 70 38.91 8.38 -29.05
N LEU A 71 38.52 7.31 -28.33
CA LEU A 71 38.83 7.15 -26.90
C LEU A 71 40.32 6.85 -26.63
N GLN A 72 40.99 6.20 -27.58
CA GLN A 72 42.37 5.72 -27.45
C GLN A 72 43.36 6.86 -27.21
N LYS A 73 43.21 7.98 -27.92
CA LYS A 73 44.11 9.13 -27.80
C LYS A 73 43.90 9.95 -26.51
N PHE A 74 42.73 9.85 -25.89
CA PHE A 74 42.40 10.60 -24.67
C PHE A 74 42.97 9.93 -23.41
N PHE A 75 42.86 8.61 -23.30
CA PHE A 75 43.31 7.87 -22.10
C PHE A 75 44.82 7.71 -21.99
N PHE A 76 45.55 7.60 -23.11
CA PHE A 76 47.02 7.53 -23.08
C PHE A 76 47.68 8.80 -22.50
N ARG A 77 47.01 9.97 -22.57
CA ARG A 77 47.55 11.23 -22.01
C ARG A 77 47.41 11.35 -20.50
N LEU A 78 46.44 10.66 -19.88
CA LEU A 78 46.11 10.81 -18.46
C LEU A 78 46.56 9.61 -17.61
N HIS A 79 47.17 8.60 -18.23
CA HIS A 79 47.55 7.34 -17.61
C HIS A 79 48.38 7.53 -16.33
N ASP A 80 49.48 8.28 -16.40
CA ASP A 80 50.38 8.43 -15.24
C ASP A 80 49.73 9.24 -14.10
N GLN A 81 48.89 10.22 -14.44
CA GLN A 81 48.11 10.97 -13.47
C GLN A 81 47.11 10.07 -12.72
N THR A 82 46.40 9.19 -13.45
CA THR A 82 45.46 8.25 -12.81
C THR A 82 46.15 7.28 -11.86
N TYR A 83 47.39 6.87 -12.15
CA TYR A 83 48.16 5.98 -11.27
C TYR A 83 48.62 6.68 -9.99
N PHE A 84 49.11 7.90 -10.12
CA PHE A 84 49.54 8.70 -8.99
C PHE A 84 48.38 8.97 -8.02
N PHE A 85 47.23 9.41 -8.54
CA PHE A 85 46.02 9.61 -7.73
C PHE A 85 45.47 8.31 -7.14
N GLY A 86 45.51 7.21 -7.89
CA GLY A 86 45.11 5.88 -7.41
C GLY A 86 46.00 5.38 -6.25
N ALA A 87 47.30 5.61 -6.32
CA ALA A 87 48.22 5.25 -5.25
C ALA A 87 47.99 6.07 -3.96
N ILE A 88 47.77 7.38 -4.09
CA ILE A 88 47.39 8.25 -2.96
C ILE A 88 46.09 7.76 -2.32
N PHE A 89 45.08 7.45 -3.13
CA PHE A 89 43.80 6.92 -2.66
C PHE A 89 43.99 5.60 -1.89
N MET A 90 44.83 4.69 -2.39
CA MET A 90 45.11 3.40 -1.74
C MET A 90 45.83 3.54 -0.39
N PHE A 91 46.72 4.52 -0.24
CA PHE A 91 47.30 4.86 1.07
C PHE A 91 46.23 5.37 2.06
N ILE A 92 45.29 6.19 1.60
CA ILE A 92 44.16 6.66 2.42
C ILE A 92 43.28 5.48 2.86
N VAL A 93 42.93 4.58 1.93
CA VAL A 93 42.14 3.38 2.23
C VAL A 93 42.88 2.42 3.17
N ALA A 94 44.20 2.27 3.03
CA ALA A 94 45.03 1.51 3.96
C ALA A 94 44.90 2.08 5.38
N GLY A 95 45.08 3.38 5.55
CA GLY A 95 44.96 4.05 6.85
C GLY A 95 43.55 3.92 7.47
N LEU A 96 42.50 4.12 6.68
CA LEU A 96 41.11 3.94 7.14
C LEU A 96 40.80 2.48 7.54
N SER A 97 41.34 1.52 6.79
CA SER A 97 41.19 0.09 7.07
C SER A 97 41.88 -0.30 8.38
N LEU A 98 43.05 0.28 8.68
CA LEU A 98 43.76 0.07 9.94
C LEU A 98 42.94 0.56 11.14
N LEU A 99 42.28 1.72 11.01
CA LEU A 99 41.41 2.31 12.02
C LEU A 99 40.05 1.60 12.17
N GLY A 100 39.74 0.63 11.29
CA GLY A 100 38.45 -0.06 11.28
C GLY A 100 37.27 0.83 10.87
N ILE A 101 37.54 2.00 10.29
CA ILE A 101 36.53 2.95 9.82
C ILE A 101 35.95 2.41 8.51
N ARG A 102 34.66 2.12 8.52
CA ARG A 102 33.96 1.60 7.34
C ARG A 102 33.61 2.76 6.42
N MET A 103 34.07 2.72 5.18
CA MET A 103 33.52 3.60 4.14
C MET A 103 32.13 3.06 3.75
N PRO A 104 31.04 3.80 4.02
CA PRO A 104 29.73 3.41 3.51
C PRO A 104 29.76 3.53 1.98
N LEU A 105 29.44 2.45 1.28
CA LEU A 105 29.11 2.53 -0.13
C LEU A 105 27.91 3.49 -0.31
N PRO A 106 27.83 4.25 -1.40
CA PRO A 106 26.71 5.15 -1.67
C PRO A 106 25.40 4.35 -1.69
N HIS A 107 24.68 4.38 -0.58
CA HIS A 107 23.36 3.80 -0.42
C HIS A 107 22.34 4.77 -0.99
N ILE A 108 21.86 4.51 -2.21
CA ILE A 108 20.65 5.15 -2.71
C ILE A 108 19.47 4.42 -2.05
N VAL A 109 18.92 5.06 -1.02
CA VAL A 109 17.62 4.83 -0.34
C VAL A 109 17.14 3.37 -0.30
N SER A 110 17.49 2.64 0.76
CA SER A 110 16.77 1.41 1.13
C SER A 110 15.55 1.76 1.99
N VAL A 111 14.36 1.37 1.55
CA VAL A 111 13.18 1.28 2.43
C VAL A 111 13.52 0.32 3.56
N ARG A 112 13.29 0.77 4.79
CA ARG A 112 13.59 0.09 6.06
C ARG A 112 12.84 -1.24 6.13
N GLY A 113 13.47 -2.33 5.69
CA GLY A 113 12.93 -3.68 5.74
C GLY A 113 14.05 -4.70 5.94
N ARG A 114 13.92 -5.54 6.97
CA ARG A 114 14.91 -6.55 7.38
C ARG A 114 15.37 -7.41 6.17
N GLY A 115 16.68 -7.36 5.89
CA GLY A 115 17.45 -8.49 5.34
C GLY A 115 17.20 -8.93 3.89
N LYS A 116 16.64 -8.09 3.00
CA LYS A 116 16.58 -8.41 1.57
C LYS A 116 17.38 -7.38 0.76
N THR A 117 18.40 -7.88 0.07
CA THR A 117 19.34 -7.15 -0.78
C THR A 117 18.63 -6.50 -1.96
N ASP A 118 18.93 -5.24 -2.24
CA ASP A 118 18.39 -4.51 -3.38
C ASP A 118 19.19 -4.85 -4.65
N VAL A 119 18.52 -5.52 -5.60
CA VAL A 119 19.09 -5.91 -6.91
C VAL A 119 19.66 -4.69 -7.66
N VAL A 120 19.07 -3.52 -7.45
CA VAL A 120 19.53 -2.25 -8.05
C VAL A 120 20.93 -1.88 -7.56
N SER A 121 21.21 -2.02 -6.27
CA SER A 121 22.54 -1.73 -5.70
C SER A 121 23.64 -2.63 -6.29
N THR A 122 23.32 -3.91 -6.53
CA THR A 122 24.27 -4.88 -7.10
C THR A 122 24.50 -4.60 -8.59
N PHE A 123 23.45 -4.19 -9.31
CA PHE A 123 23.52 -3.82 -10.71
C PHE A 123 24.33 -2.53 -10.93
N VAL A 124 24.09 -1.49 -10.13
CA VAL A 124 24.82 -0.22 -10.19
C VAL A 124 26.30 -0.42 -9.84
N LEU A 125 26.62 -1.28 -8.86
CA LEU A 125 28.00 -1.63 -8.53
C LEU A 125 28.68 -2.36 -9.70
N GLY A 126 27.98 -3.26 -10.39
CA GLY A 126 28.45 -3.92 -11.60
C GLY A 126 28.76 -2.94 -12.74
N ILE A 127 27.91 -1.93 -12.94
CA ILE A 127 28.12 -0.87 -13.95
C ILE A 127 29.36 -0.02 -13.61
N PHE A 128 29.46 0.47 -12.37
CA PHE A 128 30.61 1.28 -11.95
C PHE A 128 31.93 0.50 -12.01
N SER A 129 31.89 -0.78 -11.67
CA SER A 129 33.01 -1.70 -11.76
C SER A 129 33.42 -1.98 -13.22
N GLY A 130 32.45 -2.10 -14.13
CA GLY A 130 32.71 -2.22 -15.57
C GLY A 130 33.32 -0.95 -16.18
N ILE A 131 32.83 0.23 -15.78
CA ILE A 131 33.38 1.53 -16.22
C ILE A 131 34.82 1.72 -15.74
N THR A 132 35.12 1.36 -14.49
CA THR A 132 36.49 1.44 -13.96
C THR A 132 37.44 0.42 -14.60
N SER A 133 36.93 -0.71 -15.09
CA SER A 133 37.72 -1.72 -15.83
C SER A 133 38.11 -1.27 -17.25
N ALA A 134 37.51 -0.19 -17.78
CA ALA A 134 37.82 0.35 -19.11
C ALA A 134 39.23 0.97 -19.22
N CYS A 135 39.94 1.19 -18.11
CA CYS A 135 41.35 1.58 -18.04
C CYS A 135 42.32 0.57 -18.68
N CYS A 136 41.91 -0.68 -18.89
CA CYS A 136 42.76 -1.77 -19.39
C CYS A 136 43.07 -1.69 -20.90
N ALA A 137 43.00 -0.49 -21.49
CA ALA A 137 43.12 -0.25 -22.92
C ALA A 137 44.34 -0.90 -23.60
N PRO A 138 45.54 -1.02 -23.00
CA PRO A 138 46.68 -1.70 -23.63
C PRO A 138 46.50 -3.21 -23.80
N VAL A 139 45.86 -3.88 -22.83
CA VAL A 139 45.55 -5.32 -22.92
C VAL A 139 44.35 -5.54 -23.84
N LEU A 140 43.39 -4.62 -23.81
CA LEU A 140 42.27 -4.60 -24.73
C LEU A 140 42.73 -4.42 -26.19
N ILE A 141 43.78 -3.64 -26.46
CA ILE A 141 44.40 -3.53 -27.79
C ILE A 141 44.96 -4.89 -28.24
N GLY A 142 45.56 -5.66 -27.35
CA GLY A 142 46.01 -7.03 -27.64
C GLY A 142 44.86 -7.97 -27.99
N VAL A 143 43.75 -7.90 -27.23
CA VAL A 143 42.54 -8.70 -27.51
C VAL A 143 41.84 -8.23 -28.78
N LEU A 144 41.81 -6.92 -29.05
CA LEU A 144 41.25 -6.34 -30.28
C LEU A 144 42.07 -6.76 -31.51
N ALA A 145 43.41 -6.80 -31.40
CA ALA A 145 44.29 -7.31 -32.43
C ALA A 145 44.12 -8.82 -32.65
N LEU A 146 43.89 -9.60 -31.59
CA LEU A 146 43.62 -11.03 -31.70
C LEU A 146 42.21 -11.35 -32.25
N SER A 147 41.22 -10.51 -31.91
CA SER A 147 39.84 -10.63 -32.39
C SER A 147 39.70 -10.17 -33.85
N SER A 148 40.45 -9.15 -34.29
CA SER A 148 40.45 -8.70 -35.69
C SER A 148 41.09 -9.72 -36.65
N LEU A 149 41.87 -10.66 -36.13
CA LEU A 149 42.42 -11.80 -36.88
C LEU A 149 41.43 -12.96 -37.04
N THR A 150 40.24 -12.88 -36.44
CA THR A 150 39.22 -13.94 -36.56
C THR A 150 38.24 -13.66 -37.71
N PRO A 151 37.95 -14.64 -38.58
CA PRO A 151 37.11 -14.45 -39.78
C PRO A 151 35.61 -14.35 -39.49
N SER A 152 35.14 -14.59 -38.25
CA SER A 152 33.71 -14.54 -37.90
C SER A 152 33.44 -13.81 -36.59
N VAL A 153 32.30 -13.12 -36.53
CA VAL A 153 31.84 -12.39 -35.33
C VAL A 153 31.67 -13.32 -34.12
N PHE A 154 31.25 -14.57 -34.35
CA PHE A 154 31.13 -15.58 -33.29
C PHE A 154 32.48 -16.01 -32.70
N GLN A 155 33.53 -16.08 -33.53
CA GLN A 155 34.89 -16.33 -33.07
C GLN A 155 35.45 -15.10 -32.32
N ALA A 156 35.22 -13.89 -32.80
CA ALA A 156 35.59 -12.67 -32.08
C ALA A 156 34.89 -12.58 -30.70
N LEU A 157 33.61 -12.95 -30.63
CA LEU A 157 32.86 -13.10 -29.37
C LEU A 157 33.46 -14.17 -28.46
N GLY A 158 33.89 -15.30 -29.02
CA GLY A 158 34.59 -16.36 -28.30
C GLY A 158 35.89 -15.87 -27.65
N VAL A 159 36.72 -15.12 -28.39
CA VAL A 159 37.96 -14.51 -27.88
C VAL A 159 37.67 -13.49 -26.78
N GLY A 160 36.64 -12.65 -26.96
CA GLY A 160 36.18 -11.71 -25.94
C GLY A 160 35.68 -12.39 -24.66
N ALA A 161 34.89 -13.46 -24.80
CA ALA A 161 34.43 -14.26 -23.67
C ALA A 161 35.59 -14.95 -22.95
N ALA A 162 36.55 -15.53 -23.68
CA ALA A 162 37.74 -16.17 -23.11
C ALA A 162 38.55 -15.19 -22.26
N TYR A 163 38.73 -13.95 -22.72
CA TYR A 163 39.38 -12.89 -21.95
C TYR A 163 38.66 -12.59 -20.62
N VAL A 164 37.34 -12.39 -20.67
CA VAL A 164 36.54 -12.12 -19.46
C VAL A 164 36.58 -13.29 -18.48
N PHE A 165 36.45 -14.53 -18.97
CA PHE A 165 36.56 -15.73 -18.14
C PHE A 165 37.96 -15.88 -17.53
N GLY A 166 39.01 -15.56 -18.28
CA GLY A 166 40.38 -15.52 -17.79
C GLY A 166 40.54 -14.60 -16.59
N MET A 167 39.99 -13.38 -16.66
CA MET A 167 40.02 -12.40 -15.58
C MET A 167 39.28 -12.87 -14.32
N VAL A 168 38.17 -13.60 -14.51
CA VAL A 168 37.28 -14.03 -13.43
C VAL A 168 37.76 -15.30 -12.73
N THR A 169 38.47 -16.19 -13.43
CA THR A 169 38.85 -17.50 -12.92
C THR A 169 39.72 -17.44 -11.65
N PRO A 170 40.77 -16.61 -11.54
CA PRO A 170 41.58 -16.51 -10.32
C PRO A 170 40.79 -16.02 -9.11
N LEU A 171 39.88 -15.05 -9.29
CA LEU A 171 38.99 -14.56 -8.23
C LEU A 171 38.04 -15.65 -7.74
N TYR A 172 37.48 -16.43 -8.68
CA TYR A 172 36.63 -17.57 -8.36
C TYR A 172 37.38 -18.65 -7.57
N ILE A 173 38.59 -19.01 -7.99
CA ILE A 173 39.42 -20.01 -7.30
C ILE A 173 39.78 -19.53 -5.89
N ALA A 174 40.22 -18.27 -5.75
CA ALA A 174 40.54 -17.68 -4.45
C ALA A 174 39.32 -17.71 -3.51
N SER A 175 38.14 -17.29 -4.01
CA SER A 175 36.88 -17.35 -3.28
C SER A 175 36.50 -18.78 -2.86
N ALA A 176 36.60 -19.75 -3.78
CA ALA A 176 36.28 -21.14 -3.52
C ALA A 176 37.22 -21.76 -2.45
N ILE A 177 38.51 -21.43 -2.47
CA ILE A 177 39.50 -21.89 -1.48
C ILE A 177 39.21 -21.27 -0.10
N ILE A 178 38.93 -19.96 -0.04
CA ILE A 178 38.60 -19.25 1.20
C ILE A 178 37.32 -19.81 1.82
N HIS A 179 36.31 -20.11 1.00
CA HIS A 179 35.06 -20.72 1.43
C HIS A 179 35.26 -22.15 1.95
N LYS A 180 35.95 -23.01 1.18
CA LYS A 180 36.15 -24.43 1.53
C LYS A 180 37.01 -24.61 2.77
N LYS A 181 38.06 -23.78 2.96
CA LYS A 181 38.96 -23.86 4.13
C LYS A 181 38.49 -23.05 5.35
N ASN A 182 37.31 -22.42 5.27
CA ASN A 182 36.68 -21.70 6.37
C ASN A 182 37.60 -20.65 7.05
N ILE A 183 38.52 -20.06 6.27
CA ILE A 183 39.68 -19.32 6.78
C ILE A 183 39.26 -18.12 7.63
N LEU A 184 38.21 -17.42 7.22
CA LEU A 184 37.68 -16.19 7.84
C LEU A 184 36.95 -16.41 9.18
N GLN A 185 36.65 -17.66 9.56
CA GLN A 185 36.06 -18.00 10.86
C GLN A 185 37.11 -18.47 11.88
N LYS A 186 38.39 -18.59 11.49
CA LYS A 186 39.43 -18.99 12.44
C LYS A 186 39.58 -17.94 13.55
N PRO A 187 39.58 -18.34 14.83
CA PRO A 187 39.55 -17.42 15.98
C PRO A 187 40.74 -16.45 16.01
N PHE A 188 41.88 -16.85 15.44
CA PHE A 188 43.07 -16.02 15.31
C PHE A 188 42.84 -14.71 14.54
N LEU A 189 42.00 -14.71 13.49
CA LEU A 189 41.72 -13.53 12.67
C LEU A 189 40.76 -12.52 13.32
N ARG A 190 40.05 -12.91 14.39
CA ARG A 190 39.15 -12.05 15.16
C ARG A 190 39.76 -11.54 16.47
N LYS A 191 41.03 -11.86 16.74
CA LYS A 191 41.73 -11.40 17.94
C LYS A 191 41.94 -9.89 17.86
N VAL A 192 41.51 -9.17 18.90
CA VAL A 192 41.80 -7.73 19.06
C VAL A 192 43.28 -7.62 19.44
N LEU A 193 44.06 -6.94 18.62
CA LEU A 193 45.50 -6.77 18.85
C LEU A 193 45.78 -5.58 19.78
N THR A 194 45.06 -4.47 19.59
CA THR A 194 45.23 -3.21 20.33
C THR A 194 44.00 -2.32 20.11
N THR A 195 43.70 -1.44 21.06
CA THR A 195 42.68 -0.39 20.94
C THR A 195 43.35 0.97 20.79
N ILE A 196 42.99 1.74 19.76
CA ILE A 196 43.46 3.12 19.60
C ILE A 196 42.32 4.07 20.01
N THR A 197 42.65 5.05 20.83
CA THR A 197 41.72 6.08 21.29
C THR A 197 41.96 7.37 20.50
N ILE A 198 40.97 7.82 19.73
CA ILE A 198 41.02 9.08 18.99
C ILE A 198 39.83 9.93 19.44
N GLY A 199 40.11 11.00 20.19
CA GLY A 199 39.07 11.82 20.83
C GLY A 199 38.28 11.02 21.88
N LYS A 200 36.94 11.04 21.79
CA LYS A 200 36.03 10.28 22.68
C LYS A 200 35.72 8.85 22.20
N ASN A 201 36.23 8.44 21.04
CA ASN A 201 35.88 7.17 20.41
C ASN A 201 37.03 6.16 20.53
N ILE A 202 36.69 4.93 20.94
CA ILE A 202 37.63 3.81 21.08
C ILE A 202 37.48 2.89 19.86
N PHE A 203 38.55 2.72 19.10
CA PHE A 203 38.56 1.86 17.90
C PHE A 203 39.35 0.56 18.17
N PRO A 204 38.68 -0.61 18.20
CA PRO A 204 39.37 -1.89 18.31
C PRO A 204 40.02 -2.29 16.99
N ILE A 205 41.33 -2.54 17.00
CA ILE A 205 42.08 -3.02 15.83
C ILE A 205 42.12 -4.54 15.84
N PHE A 206 41.53 -5.14 14.81
CA PHE A 206 41.56 -6.58 14.57
C PHE A 206 42.77 -6.96 13.72
N LEU A 207 43.25 -8.19 13.85
CA LEU A 207 44.31 -8.73 12.97
C LEU A 207 43.94 -8.63 11.48
N SER A 208 42.66 -8.77 11.13
CA SER A 208 42.17 -8.55 9.77
C SER A 208 42.43 -7.13 9.24
N ASN A 209 42.35 -6.12 10.10
CA ASN A 209 42.57 -4.72 9.73
C ASN A 209 44.05 -4.47 9.43
N VAL A 210 44.94 -5.10 10.20
CA VAL A 210 46.40 -5.03 9.99
C VAL A 210 46.79 -5.72 8.68
N ILE A 211 46.22 -6.89 8.39
CA ILE A 211 46.44 -7.59 7.12
C ILE A 211 45.95 -6.75 5.94
N ALA A 212 44.75 -6.16 6.03
CA ALA A 212 44.21 -5.28 4.99
C ALA A 212 45.10 -4.03 4.77
N PHE A 213 45.60 -3.42 5.85
CA PHE A 213 46.53 -2.31 5.80
C PHE A 213 47.79 -2.66 5.00
N PHE A 214 48.47 -3.77 5.33
CA PHE A 214 49.69 -4.17 4.62
C PHE A 214 49.44 -4.46 3.15
N VAL A 215 48.32 -5.11 2.81
CA VAL A 215 47.95 -5.38 1.41
C VAL A 215 47.73 -4.07 0.64
N PHE A 216 46.98 -3.12 1.20
CA PHE A 216 46.73 -1.83 0.53
C PHE A 216 47.96 -0.93 0.46
N ALA A 217 48.78 -0.89 1.51
CA ALA A 217 50.03 -0.11 1.51
C ALA A 217 51.07 -0.68 0.53
N LEU A 218 51.23 -2.00 0.47
CA LEU A 218 52.11 -2.66 -0.50
C LEU A 218 51.66 -2.37 -1.93
N THR A 219 50.36 -2.46 -2.17
CA THR A 219 49.75 -2.16 -3.47
C THR A 219 50.01 -0.71 -3.89
N ALA A 220 49.77 0.25 -2.98
CA ALA A 220 50.01 1.67 -3.25
C ALA A 220 51.50 1.97 -3.53
N THR A 221 52.40 1.29 -2.81
CA THR A 221 53.86 1.41 -3.00
C THR A 221 54.29 0.89 -4.36
N ILE A 222 53.75 -0.27 -4.79
CA ILE A 222 54.00 -0.82 -6.13
C ILE A 222 53.50 0.16 -7.20
N MET A 223 52.33 0.76 -7.03
CA MET A 223 51.80 1.74 -7.99
C MET A 223 52.67 2.99 -8.10
N LEU A 224 53.14 3.56 -6.98
CA LEU A 224 54.07 4.69 -7.00
C LEU A 224 55.40 4.33 -7.66
N LEU A 225 55.93 3.14 -7.38
CA LEU A 225 57.19 2.68 -7.95
C LEU A 225 57.08 2.51 -9.47
N LEU A 226 55.97 1.93 -9.94
CA LEU A 226 55.66 1.80 -11.38
C LEU A 226 55.48 3.16 -12.08
N THR A 227 54.86 4.14 -11.41
CA THR A 227 54.76 5.52 -11.92
C THR A 227 56.13 6.20 -11.97
N ALA A 228 56.97 6.00 -10.95
CA ALA A 228 58.30 6.62 -10.87
C ALA A 228 59.30 6.06 -11.87
N THR A 229 59.20 4.77 -12.24
CA THR A 229 60.09 4.14 -13.22
C THR A 229 59.71 4.41 -14.67
N GLY A 230 58.64 5.17 -14.95
CA GLY A 230 58.17 5.47 -16.33
C GLY A 230 57.82 4.23 -17.17
N GLY A 231 57.69 3.06 -16.54
CA GLY A 231 57.87 1.75 -17.17
C GLY A 231 56.68 1.23 -17.98
N LEU A 232 55.64 2.03 -18.23
CA LEU A 232 54.43 1.61 -18.92
C LEU A 232 54.10 2.45 -20.17
N GLY A 233 54.93 3.45 -20.48
CA GLY A 233 54.84 4.22 -21.73
C GLY A 233 55.54 3.56 -22.92
N MET A 234 56.17 2.39 -22.76
CA MET A 234 56.81 1.70 -23.87
C MET A 234 55.78 0.92 -24.69
N SER A 235 55.86 1.07 -26.02
CA SER A 235 55.08 0.28 -26.96
C SER A 235 55.14 -1.22 -26.58
N VAL A 236 54.00 -1.90 -26.60
CA VAL A 236 53.85 -3.31 -26.21
C VAL A 236 54.84 -4.25 -26.92
N ALA A 237 55.42 -3.81 -28.05
CA ALA A 237 56.37 -4.56 -28.86
C ALA A 237 57.74 -4.83 -28.18
N GLU A 238 58.15 -4.07 -27.16
CA GLU A 238 59.54 -4.14 -26.65
C GLU A 238 59.70 -4.74 -25.24
N SER A 239 58.63 -5.08 -24.53
CA SER A 239 58.79 -5.64 -23.18
C SER A 239 59.32 -7.09 -23.20
N ALA A 240 60.36 -7.38 -22.42
CA ALA A 240 60.92 -8.73 -22.24
C ALA A 240 59.86 -9.74 -21.77
N VAL A 241 58.86 -9.27 -21.01
CA VAL A 241 57.72 -10.06 -20.53
C VAL A 241 56.81 -10.47 -21.69
N ALA A 242 56.51 -9.58 -22.63
CA ALA A 242 55.70 -9.92 -23.80
C ALA A 242 56.40 -10.97 -24.69
N LYS A 243 57.72 -10.85 -24.87
CA LYS A 243 58.51 -11.88 -25.60
C LYS A 243 58.49 -13.24 -24.90
N GLN A 244 58.58 -13.26 -23.57
CA GLN A 244 58.52 -14.50 -22.77
C GLN A 244 57.13 -15.15 -22.81
N ILE A 245 56.06 -14.35 -22.71
CA ILE A 245 54.67 -14.82 -22.82
C ILE A 245 54.41 -15.40 -24.21
N ASN A 246 54.91 -14.76 -25.26
CA ASN A 246 54.76 -15.26 -26.63
C ASN A 246 55.50 -16.60 -26.83
N ARG A 247 56.68 -16.76 -26.23
CA ARG A 247 57.43 -18.02 -26.25
C ARG A 247 56.70 -19.14 -25.52
N ILE A 248 56.16 -18.86 -24.32
CA ILE A 248 55.38 -19.84 -23.53
C ILE A 248 54.07 -20.21 -24.26
N ALA A 249 53.42 -19.24 -24.92
CA ALA A 249 52.23 -19.50 -25.73
C ALA A 249 52.54 -20.40 -26.93
N LEU A 250 53.69 -20.20 -27.61
CA LEU A 250 54.16 -21.03 -28.72
C LEU A 250 54.63 -22.43 -28.28
N GLU A 251 55.11 -22.59 -27.05
CA GLU A 251 55.44 -23.91 -26.50
C GLU A 251 54.18 -24.66 -26.01
N GLY A 252 53.17 -23.93 -25.52
CA GLY A 252 51.88 -24.48 -25.10
C GLY A 252 51.00 -24.99 -26.25
N THR A 253 51.12 -24.42 -27.45
CA THR A 253 50.37 -24.87 -28.63
C THR A 253 50.78 -26.27 -29.10
N ALA A 254 52.04 -26.67 -28.89
CA ALA A 254 52.50 -28.03 -29.18
C ALA A 254 51.77 -29.08 -28.31
N ILE A 255 51.38 -28.71 -27.09
CA ILE A 255 50.66 -29.58 -26.16
C ILE A 255 49.15 -29.59 -26.48
N VAL A 256 48.56 -28.42 -26.74
CA VAL A 256 47.11 -28.31 -27.00
C VAL A 256 46.70 -28.96 -28.32
N ASN A 257 47.56 -28.96 -29.34
CA ASN A 257 47.31 -29.66 -30.61
C ASN A 257 47.25 -31.19 -30.48
N THR A 258 47.62 -31.77 -29.32
CA THR A 258 47.50 -33.23 -29.08
C THR A 258 46.16 -33.64 -28.46
N LEU A 259 45.28 -32.70 -28.11
CA LEU A 259 44.00 -32.96 -27.44
C LEU A 259 42.80 -32.34 -28.21
N PRO A 260 42.23 -33.03 -29.21
CA PRO A 260 41.00 -32.58 -29.86
C PRO A 260 39.80 -32.62 -28.89
N GLY A 261 39.00 -31.54 -28.83
CA GLY A 261 37.73 -31.48 -28.07
C GLY A 261 37.70 -30.57 -26.82
N LEU A 262 38.77 -29.82 -26.55
CA LEU A 262 38.85 -28.91 -25.40
C LEU A 262 37.84 -27.75 -25.48
N ASP A 263 37.54 -27.29 -26.68
CA ASP A 263 36.48 -26.37 -27.06
C ASP A 263 35.07 -26.90 -26.75
N VAL A 264 34.82 -28.19 -26.99
CA VAL A 264 33.57 -28.87 -26.63
C VAL A 264 33.43 -28.96 -25.10
N ILE A 265 34.52 -29.23 -24.38
CA ILE A 265 34.53 -29.28 -22.91
C ILE A 265 34.20 -27.91 -22.30
N PHE A 266 34.77 -26.82 -22.82
CA PHE A 266 34.46 -25.46 -22.35
C PHE A 266 33.01 -25.06 -22.65
N ALA A 267 32.47 -25.42 -23.81
CA ALA A 267 31.07 -25.18 -24.16
C ALA A 267 30.10 -25.97 -23.24
N ILE A 268 30.39 -27.26 -23.01
CA ILE A 268 29.61 -28.12 -22.10
C ILE A 268 29.67 -27.59 -20.67
N MET A 269 30.83 -27.13 -20.20
CA MET A 269 30.99 -26.55 -18.86
C MET A 269 30.21 -25.24 -18.71
N GLY A 270 30.21 -24.39 -19.74
CA GLY A 270 29.39 -23.16 -19.78
C GLY A 270 27.89 -23.45 -19.73
N ILE A 271 27.41 -24.40 -20.55
CA ILE A 271 26.00 -24.83 -20.56
C ILE A 271 25.61 -25.47 -19.22
N TYR A 272 26.47 -26.31 -18.64
CA TYR A 272 26.26 -26.93 -17.34
C TYR A 272 26.12 -25.89 -16.21
N LEU A 273 26.96 -24.85 -16.22
CA LEU A 273 26.89 -23.76 -15.23
C LEU A 273 25.60 -22.93 -15.38
N ILE A 274 25.16 -22.64 -16.61
CA ILE A 274 23.88 -21.96 -16.89
C ILE A 274 22.69 -22.82 -16.45
N MET A 275 22.69 -24.11 -16.78
CA MET A 275 21.64 -25.06 -16.38
C MET A 275 21.56 -25.21 -14.86
N LYS A 276 22.71 -25.30 -14.18
CA LYS A 276 22.78 -25.34 -12.71
C LYS A 276 22.25 -24.06 -12.07
N PHE A 277 22.50 -22.90 -12.68
CA PHE A 277 21.94 -21.63 -12.25
C PHE A 277 20.41 -21.61 -12.39
N LEU A 278 19.87 -21.97 -13.56
CA LEU A 278 18.43 -22.06 -13.78
C LEU A 278 17.78 -23.01 -12.76
N ARG A 279 18.37 -24.18 -12.53
CA ARG A 279 17.90 -25.15 -11.53
C ARG A 279 17.90 -24.59 -10.11
N THR A 280 18.93 -23.86 -9.71
CA THR A 280 19.01 -23.24 -8.36
C THR A 280 17.95 -22.14 -8.18
N VAL A 281 17.63 -21.39 -9.24
CA VAL A 281 16.55 -20.40 -9.25
C VAL A 281 15.17 -21.07 -9.12
N PHE A 282 14.96 -22.19 -9.83
CA PHE A 282 13.70 -22.95 -9.77
C PHE A 282 13.52 -23.74 -8.46
N GLU A 283 14.57 -24.35 -7.89
CA GLU A 283 14.48 -25.11 -6.62
C GLU A 283 14.18 -24.19 -5.42
N LYS A 284 14.64 -22.95 -5.44
CA LYS A 284 14.31 -21.93 -4.43
C LYS A 284 12.83 -21.48 -4.48
N GLN A 285 12.12 -21.74 -5.59
CA GLN A 285 10.67 -21.55 -5.66
C GLN A 285 9.90 -22.72 -5.02
N LYS A 286 10.37 -23.97 -5.16
CA LYS A 286 9.71 -25.15 -4.57
C LYS A 286 9.79 -25.16 -3.04
N SER A 287 10.95 -24.85 -2.47
CA SER A 287 11.12 -24.88 -0.99
C SER A 287 10.35 -23.79 -0.25
N ASN A 288 9.89 -22.74 -0.94
CA ASN A 288 9.16 -21.62 -0.32
C ASN A 288 7.63 -21.72 -0.52
N GLN A 289 7.15 -22.75 -1.24
CA GLN A 289 5.72 -22.98 -1.52
C GLN A 289 5.15 -24.25 -0.87
N GLN A 290 5.99 -25.14 -0.33
CA GLN A 290 5.59 -26.52 -0.03
C GLN A 290 5.52 -26.92 1.44
N HIS A 291 5.51 -25.97 2.39
CA HIS A 291 5.18 -26.27 3.78
C HIS A 291 3.79 -25.70 4.17
N ASP A 292 2.90 -26.62 4.57
CA ASP A 292 1.60 -26.47 5.22
C ASP A 292 0.51 -25.64 4.54
N ARG A 293 -0.08 -26.14 3.43
CA ARG A 293 -1.36 -25.63 2.94
C ARG A 293 -2.33 -26.75 2.59
N LYS A 294 -3.44 -26.82 3.32
CA LYS A 294 -4.60 -27.68 3.01
C LYS A 294 -5.51 -26.99 1.98
N TYR A 295 -6.09 -27.77 1.07
CA TYR A 295 -6.99 -27.30 0.02
C TYR A 295 -8.41 -27.80 0.28
N VAL A 296 -9.40 -26.93 0.14
CA VAL A 296 -10.82 -27.25 0.39
C VAL A 296 -11.71 -26.89 -0.79
N CYS A 297 -12.84 -27.59 -0.92
CA CYS A 297 -13.88 -27.23 -1.88
C CYS A 297 -14.80 -26.16 -1.29
N PRO A 298 -15.00 -25.00 -1.94
CA PRO A 298 -15.89 -23.94 -1.45
C PRO A 298 -17.34 -24.38 -1.19
N MET A 299 -17.79 -25.39 -1.93
CA MET A 299 -19.15 -25.94 -1.86
C MET A 299 -19.28 -27.15 -0.93
N HIS A 300 -18.17 -27.82 -0.61
CA HIS A 300 -18.14 -29.04 0.20
C HIS A 300 -16.98 -28.98 1.20
N ALA A 301 -17.22 -28.32 2.33
CA ALA A 301 -16.20 -28.10 3.37
C ALA A 301 -15.59 -29.41 3.92
N ASN A 302 -16.30 -30.53 3.79
CA ASN A 302 -15.85 -31.85 4.24
C ASN A 302 -14.82 -32.51 3.29
N VAL A 303 -14.52 -31.89 2.14
CA VAL A 303 -13.50 -32.36 1.19
C VAL A 303 -12.23 -31.55 1.40
N VAL A 304 -11.27 -32.14 2.10
CA VAL A 304 -9.95 -31.57 2.40
C VAL A 304 -8.89 -32.41 1.70
N SER A 305 -7.97 -31.77 0.99
CA SER A 305 -6.86 -32.42 0.28
C SER A 305 -5.55 -31.71 0.57
N ASP A 306 -4.48 -32.47 0.78
CA ASP A 306 -3.12 -31.93 0.95
C ASP A 306 -2.45 -31.59 -0.39
N VAL A 307 -3.12 -31.92 -1.51
CA VAL A 307 -2.69 -31.61 -2.87
C VAL A 307 -3.77 -30.84 -3.65
N PRO A 308 -3.38 -29.87 -4.49
CA PRO A 308 -4.33 -29.17 -5.35
C PRO A 308 -4.95 -30.13 -6.37
N GLY A 309 -6.28 -30.05 -6.55
CA GLY A 309 -7.04 -30.95 -7.41
C GLY A 309 -8.46 -30.45 -7.66
N THR A 310 -9.31 -31.27 -8.26
CA THR A 310 -10.75 -30.98 -8.44
C THR A 310 -11.57 -31.77 -7.44
N CYS A 311 -12.65 -31.17 -6.94
CA CYS A 311 -13.51 -31.81 -5.96
C CYS A 311 -14.31 -32.97 -6.59
N PRO A 312 -14.23 -34.19 -6.04
CA PRO A 312 -14.90 -35.37 -6.58
C PRO A 312 -16.42 -35.38 -6.34
N LYS A 313 -16.94 -34.53 -5.43
CA LYS A 313 -18.38 -34.46 -5.11
C LYS A 313 -19.17 -33.46 -5.95
N CYS A 314 -18.60 -32.32 -6.32
CA CYS A 314 -19.28 -31.31 -7.16
C CYS A 314 -18.90 -31.39 -8.64
N GLY A 315 -18.20 -32.45 -9.07
CA GLY A 315 -18.00 -32.73 -10.50
C GLY A 315 -17.05 -31.80 -11.24
N GLY A 316 -16.03 -31.22 -10.57
CA GLY A 316 -14.93 -30.54 -11.29
C GLY A 316 -14.46 -29.19 -10.76
N MET A 317 -15.00 -28.68 -9.65
CA MET A 317 -14.55 -27.40 -9.08
C MET A 317 -13.14 -27.52 -8.47
N LYS A 318 -12.22 -26.61 -8.81
CA LYS A 318 -10.83 -26.61 -8.29
C LYS A 318 -10.81 -26.34 -6.79
N LEU A 319 -10.07 -27.16 -6.05
CA LEU A 319 -9.82 -27.00 -4.62
C LEU A 319 -8.95 -25.76 -4.40
N VAL A 320 -9.37 -24.88 -3.50
CA VAL A 320 -8.68 -23.63 -3.19
C VAL A 320 -7.91 -23.76 -1.87
N PRO A 321 -6.71 -23.17 -1.77
CA PRO A 321 -5.92 -23.23 -0.54
C PRO A 321 -6.64 -22.46 0.58
N VAL A 322 -6.70 -23.07 1.77
CA VAL A 322 -7.28 -22.42 2.96
C VAL A 322 -6.42 -21.21 3.32
N GLY A 323 -6.96 -20.01 3.12
CA GLY A 323 -6.40 -18.77 3.64
C GLY A 323 -6.71 -18.62 5.13
N ILE A 324 -5.78 -18.05 5.90
CA ILE A 324 -6.01 -17.65 7.29
C ILE A 324 -7.21 -16.71 7.32
N GLY A 325 -8.31 -17.18 7.91
CA GLY A 325 -9.55 -16.41 8.11
C GLY A 325 -10.81 -17.22 7.80
N GLY A 326 -11.38 -17.86 8.83
CA GLY A 326 -12.76 -18.33 8.86
C GLY A 326 -12.92 -19.86 8.92
N THR A 327 -13.03 -20.42 10.13
CA THR A 327 -13.62 -21.75 10.34
C THR A 327 -14.98 -21.63 11.02
N SER A 328 -15.99 -22.09 10.28
CA SER A 328 -17.18 -22.84 10.71
C SER A 328 -17.71 -22.67 12.13
N HIS A 329 -18.92 -22.10 12.24
CA HIS A 329 -19.86 -22.49 13.29
C HIS A 329 -21.08 -23.18 12.67
N ASN A 330 -21.38 -24.32 13.27
CA ASN A 330 -22.48 -25.22 13.02
C ASN A 330 -23.67 -24.77 13.89
N LYS A 331 -24.84 -24.50 13.33
CA LYS A 331 -26.15 -24.66 13.99
C LYS A 331 -27.32 -24.47 13.00
N GLU A 332 -28.27 -25.37 13.12
CA GLU A 332 -29.50 -25.53 12.35
C GLU A 332 -30.47 -24.34 12.55
N HIS A 333 -31.15 -23.93 11.47
CA HIS A 333 -32.62 -23.75 11.34
C HIS A 333 -32.98 -22.84 10.16
N GLY A 334 -34.04 -23.20 9.42
CA GLY A 334 -34.91 -22.24 8.74
C GLY A 334 -34.76 -22.11 7.23
N ASP A 335 -35.59 -22.87 6.52
CA ASP A 335 -35.81 -22.92 5.08
C ASP A 335 -36.23 -21.56 4.47
N HIS A 336 -35.37 -20.93 3.66
CA HIS A 336 -35.78 -19.88 2.71
C HIS A 336 -34.91 -19.91 1.44
N LYS A 337 -35.55 -20.25 0.32
CA LYS A 337 -35.01 -20.17 -1.04
C LYS A 337 -34.77 -18.70 -1.43
N HIS A 338 -33.50 -18.30 -1.60
CA HIS A 338 -33.14 -17.13 -2.40
C HIS A 338 -32.01 -17.48 -3.37
N HIS A 339 -32.33 -17.37 -4.66
CA HIS A 339 -31.38 -17.41 -5.76
C HIS A 339 -30.61 -16.09 -5.78
N ASP A 340 -29.34 -16.08 -5.42
CA ASP A 340 -28.44 -14.96 -5.69
C ASP A 340 -27.12 -15.48 -6.27
N HIS A 341 -27.05 -15.46 -7.59
CA HIS A 341 -25.80 -15.56 -8.35
C HIS A 341 -25.53 -14.20 -9.00
N ALA A 342 -24.77 -13.33 -8.34
CA ALA A 342 -24.14 -12.17 -8.98
C ALA A 342 -23.01 -11.60 -8.12
N GLY A 343 -21.83 -11.42 -8.70
CA GLY A 343 -20.82 -10.51 -8.16
C GLY A 343 -19.47 -11.13 -7.78
N HIS A 344 -18.79 -11.83 -8.70
CA HIS A 344 -17.34 -11.98 -8.58
C HIS A 344 -16.67 -10.73 -9.17
N ASP A 345 -16.26 -9.80 -8.29
CA ASP A 345 -15.59 -8.56 -8.69
C ASP A 345 -14.13 -8.81 -9.12
N HIS A 346 -13.87 -8.58 -10.41
CA HIS A 346 -12.55 -8.64 -11.05
C HIS A 346 -11.51 -7.68 -10.45
N ALA A 347 -11.94 -6.62 -9.76
CA ALA A 347 -11.05 -5.68 -9.11
C ALA A 347 -10.22 -6.33 -7.97
N SER A 348 -10.76 -7.34 -7.28
CA SER A 348 -10.10 -7.95 -6.12
C SER A 348 -8.86 -8.79 -6.48
N MET A 349 -8.78 -9.33 -7.70
CA MET A 349 -7.61 -10.13 -8.15
C MET A 349 -6.40 -9.25 -8.50
N MET A 350 -6.60 -8.00 -8.92
CA MET A 350 -5.50 -7.12 -9.35
C MET A 350 -4.87 -6.29 -8.22
N VAL A 351 -5.47 -6.25 -7.03
CA VAL A 351 -5.06 -5.34 -5.94
C VAL A 351 -4.04 -5.96 -5.00
N SER A 352 -3.66 -7.23 -5.20
CA SER A 352 -2.69 -7.90 -4.33
C SER A 352 -1.23 -7.54 -4.68
N PRO A 353 -0.33 -7.41 -3.69
CA PRO A 353 1.11 -7.27 -3.93
C PRO A 353 1.69 -8.41 -4.78
N GLN A 354 1.05 -9.58 -4.77
CA GLN A 354 1.44 -10.75 -5.54
C GLN A 354 1.12 -10.58 -7.03
N ALA A 355 -0.02 -9.98 -7.38
CA ALA A 355 -0.39 -9.69 -8.77
C ALA A 355 0.58 -8.70 -9.42
N ALA A 356 0.95 -7.62 -8.71
CA ALA A 356 1.95 -6.66 -9.19
C ALA A 356 3.31 -7.33 -9.47
N ALA A 357 3.75 -8.23 -8.59
CA ALA A 357 5.00 -8.97 -8.78
C ALA A 357 4.94 -9.93 -10.00
N ASP A 358 3.79 -10.54 -10.28
CA ASP A 358 3.63 -11.40 -11.46
C ASP A 358 3.74 -10.59 -12.77
N PHE A 359 3.02 -9.47 -12.89
CA PHE A 359 3.13 -8.59 -14.06
C PHE A 359 4.55 -8.06 -14.27
N LEU A 360 5.23 -7.67 -13.20
CA LEU A 360 6.62 -7.21 -13.27
C LEU A 360 7.57 -8.33 -13.75
N LYS A 361 7.37 -9.56 -13.28
CA LYS A 361 8.15 -10.73 -13.72
C LYS A 361 7.95 -10.98 -15.21
N ARG A 362 6.70 -11.00 -15.68
CA ARG A 362 6.37 -11.16 -17.11
C ARG A 362 6.99 -10.05 -17.95
N PHE A 363 6.90 -8.81 -17.49
CA PHE A 363 7.50 -7.64 -18.15
C PHE A 363 9.02 -7.83 -18.37
N TYR A 364 9.77 -8.24 -17.35
CA TYR A 364 11.22 -8.47 -17.49
C TYR A 364 11.53 -9.61 -18.46
N ILE A 365 10.78 -10.72 -18.40
CA ILE A 365 10.98 -11.84 -19.33
C ILE A 365 10.73 -11.40 -20.77
N VAL A 366 9.62 -10.69 -21.02
CA VAL A 366 9.31 -10.15 -22.35
C VAL A 366 10.35 -9.13 -22.81
N THR A 367 10.89 -8.31 -21.90
CA THR A 367 11.98 -7.37 -22.21
C THR A 367 13.21 -8.11 -22.73
N VAL A 368 13.59 -9.21 -22.09
CA VAL A 368 14.73 -10.04 -22.54
C VAL A 368 14.44 -10.68 -23.90
N LEU A 369 13.21 -11.12 -24.16
CA LEU A 369 12.80 -11.73 -25.43
C LEU A 369 12.62 -10.72 -26.57
N LEU A 370 12.36 -9.44 -26.27
CA LEU A 370 12.29 -8.37 -27.27
C LEU A 370 13.64 -8.11 -27.93
N VAL A 371 14.75 -8.24 -27.20
CA VAL A 371 16.11 -8.02 -27.73
C VAL A 371 16.42 -8.93 -28.92
N PRO A 372 16.29 -10.27 -28.83
CA PRO A 372 16.49 -11.13 -29.99
C PRO A 372 15.42 -10.91 -31.06
N LEU A 373 14.17 -10.61 -30.71
CA LEU A 373 13.14 -10.31 -31.71
C LEU A 373 13.48 -9.08 -32.57
N ILE A 374 14.03 -8.02 -31.98
CA ILE A 374 14.50 -6.84 -32.71
C ILE A 374 15.72 -7.18 -33.55
N ALA A 375 16.67 -7.95 -33.00
CA ALA A 375 17.89 -8.36 -33.69
C ALA A 375 17.61 -9.19 -34.95
N PHE A 376 16.62 -10.11 -34.88
CA PHE A 376 16.17 -10.89 -36.03
C PHE A 376 15.11 -10.18 -36.88
N GLY A 377 14.62 -9.01 -36.46
CA GLY A 377 13.65 -8.19 -37.18
C GLY A 377 14.30 -7.00 -37.91
N PRO A 378 13.88 -5.74 -37.67
CA PRO A 378 14.45 -4.58 -38.35
C PRO A 378 15.92 -4.30 -38.00
N GLY A 379 16.42 -4.86 -36.88
CA GLY A 379 17.83 -4.78 -36.51
C GLY A 379 18.76 -5.66 -37.36
N ALA A 380 18.23 -6.66 -38.08
CA ALA A 380 19.05 -7.59 -38.87
C ALA A 380 19.89 -6.86 -39.94
N ALA A 381 19.34 -5.82 -40.57
CA ALA A 381 20.04 -4.97 -41.52
C ALA A 381 21.17 -4.15 -40.87
N PHE A 382 21.00 -3.74 -39.61
CA PHE A 382 22.03 -3.04 -38.83
C PHE A 382 23.19 -3.97 -38.44
N PHE A 383 22.92 -5.26 -38.26
CA PHE A 383 23.93 -6.28 -37.95
C PHE A 383 24.59 -6.91 -39.19
N GLY A 384 24.29 -6.43 -40.39
CA GLY A 384 24.84 -6.97 -41.64
C GLY A 384 24.43 -8.41 -41.94
N MET A 385 23.36 -8.92 -41.30
CA MET A 385 22.85 -10.26 -41.54
C MET A 385 22.07 -10.26 -42.86
N THR A 386 22.48 -11.12 -43.80
CA THR A 386 21.72 -11.37 -45.04
C THR A 386 20.40 -12.04 -44.69
N ASP A 387 19.32 -11.67 -45.39
CA ASP A 387 18.00 -12.30 -45.20
C ASP A 387 18.11 -13.82 -45.48
N PHE A 388 17.79 -14.64 -44.50
CA PHE A 388 17.91 -16.10 -44.59
C PHE A 388 16.55 -16.76 -44.33
N ALA A 389 16.27 -17.87 -45.02
CA ALA A 389 14.93 -18.48 -45.07
C ALA A 389 14.33 -18.85 -43.70
N LEU A 390 15.16 -19.10 -42.68
CA LEU A 390 14.72 -19.45 -41.32
C LEU A 390 14.32 -18.24 -40.46
N ARG A 391 14.61 -17.00 -40.88
CA ARG A 391 14.40 -15.79 -40.08
C ARG A 391 12.93 -15.59 -39.66
N PRO A 392 11.91 -15.71 -40.54
CA PRO A 392 10.50 -15.55 -40.15
C PRO A 392 10.05 -16.60 -39.12
N TYR A 393 10.58 -17.83 -39.21
CA TYR A 393 10.28 -18.91 -38.26
C TYR A 393 10.90 -18.66 -36.87
N ILE A 394 12.09 -18.05 -36.83
CA ILE A 394 12.73 -17.63 -35.57
C ILE A 394 11.91 -16.50 -34.93
N GLN A 395 11.49 -15.49 -35.71
CA GLN A 395 10.64 -14.41 -35.23
C GLN A 395 9.30 -14.94 -34.72
N LEU A 396 8.65 -15.85 -35.45
CA LEU A 396 7.43 -16.54 -35.03
C LEU A 396 7.62 -17.27 -33.70
N THR A 397 8.72 -18.00 -33.54
CA THR A 397 9.00 -18.75 -32.31
C THR A 397 9.14 -17.82 -31.11
N ILE A 398 9.95 -16.76 -31.24
CA ILE A 398 10.15 -15.78 -30.16
C ILE A 398 8.83 -15.06 -29.85
N ALA A 399 8.10 -14.63 -30.87
CA ALA A 399 6.80 -13.96 -30.71
C ALA A 399 5.75 -14.87 -30.08
N SER A 400 5.76 -16.18 -30.38
CA SER A 400 4.86 -17.16 -29.76
C SER A 400 5.13 -17.31 -28.25
N VAL A 401 6.40 -17.28 -27.85
CA VAL A 401 6.78 -17.28 -26.42
C VAL A 401 6.34 -15.98 -25.73
N ILE A 402 6.45 -14.83 -26.40
CA ILE A 402 5.94 -13.55 -25.87
C ILE A 402 4.41 -13.59 -25.76
N PHE A 403 3.72 -14.13 -26.76
CA PHE A 403 2.26 -14.28 -26.79
C PHE A 403 1.75 -15.19 -25.65
N TYR A 404 2.49 -16.22 -25.27
CA TYR A 404 2.16 -17.05 -24.10
C TYR A 404 2.00 -16.21 -22.82
N PHE A 405 2.87 -15.21 -22.61
CA PHE A 405 2.74 -14.32 -21.45
C PHE A 405 1.52 -13.40 -21.51
N ALA A 406 0.98 -13.16 -22.72
CA ALA A 406 -0.24 -12.38 -22.96
C ALA A 406 -1.54 -13.18 -22.73
N LEU A 407 -1.49 -14.51 -22.56
CA LEU A 407 -2.67 -15.35 -22.28
C LEU A 407 -3.45 -14.91 -21.03
N VAL A 408 -2.78 -14.25 -20.08
CA VAL A 408 -3.43 -13.65 -18.91
C VAL A 408 -4.52 -12.64 -19.30
N PHE A 409 -4.37 -11.92 -20.42
CA PHE A 409 -5.39 -10.98 -20.89
C PHE A 409 -6.61 -11.72 -21.45
N PHE A 410 -6.40 -12.84 -22.15
CA PHE A 410 -7.48 -13.68 -22.69
C PHE A 410 -8.28 -14.37 -21.58
N GLU A 411 -7.60 -14.83 -20.52
CA GLU A 411 -8.27 -15.37 -19.34
C GLU A 411 -9.21 -14.33 -18.71
N HIS A 412 -8.75 -13.09 -18.51
CA HIS A 412 -9.62 -12.03 -17.98
C HIS A 412 -10.73 -11.64 -18.96
N ALA A 413 -10.45 -11.56 -20.26
CA ALA A 413 -11.45 -11.25 -21.29
C ALA A 413 -12.59 -12.28 -21.33
N LYS A 414 -12.28 -13.57 -21.12
CA LYS A 414 -13.29 -14.63 -21.04
C LYS A 414 -14.31 -14.33 -19.92
N HIS A 415 -13.84 -13.84 -18.78
CA HIS A 415 -14.73 -13.48 -17.69
C HIS A 415 -15.53 -12.21 -17.97
N GLU A 416 -14.93 -11.16 -18.57
CA GLU A 416 -15.63 -9.94 -19.01
C GLU A 416 -16.79 -10.28 -19.96
N ILE A 417 -16.55 -11.18 -20.92
CA ILE A 417 -17.57 -11.64 -21.88
C ILE A 417 -18.66 -12.44 -21.16
N ALA A 418 -18.29 -13.36 -20.26
CA ALA A 418 -19.25 -14.14 -19.48
C ALA A 418 -20.14 -13.25 -18.61
N ALA A 419 -19.58 -12.18 -18.04
CA ALA A 419 -20.29 -11.19 -17.25
C ALA A 419 -21.09 -10.16 -18.09
N LYS A 420 -21.02 -10.22 -19.43
CA LYS A 420 -21.59 -9.22 -20.36
C LYS A 420 -21.11 -7.78 -20.05
N GLN A 421 -19.90 -7.65 -19.51
CA GLN A 421 -19.24 -6.39 -19.19
C GLN A 421 -18.05 -6.22 -20.13
N TYR A 422 -18.33 -6.01 -21.42
CA TYR A 422 -17.29 -5.74 -22.41
C TYR A 422 -16.47 -4.52 -22.00
N GLY A 423 -15.16 -4.70 -21.94
CA GLY A 423 -14.25 -3.68 -21.48
C GLY A 423 -12.81 -3.89 -21.96
N MET A 424 -11.89 -3.52 -21.10
CA MET A 424 -10.47 -3.41 -21.36
C MET A 424 -9.84 -4.71 -21.86
N MET A 425 -10.12 -5.84 -21.18
CA MET A 425 -9.46 -7.10 -21.51
C MET A 425 -9.99 -7.68 -22.81
N THR A 426 -11.27 -7.45 -23.13
CA THR A 426 -11.83 -7.84 -24.44
C THR A 426 -11.17 -7.11 -25.61
N LEU A 427 -10.97 -5.80 -25.53
CA LEU A 427 -10.29 -5.02 -26.59
C LEU A 427 -8.84 -5.43 -26.78
N VAL A 428 -8.09 -5.56 -25.67
CA VAL A 428 -6.69 -5.97 -25.70
C VAL A 428 -6.54 -7.36 -26.30
N SER A 429 -7.37 -8.31 -25.85
CA SER A 429 -7.33 -9.68 -26.36
C SER A 429 -7.68 -9.75 -27.84
N LEU A 430 -8.64 -8.93 -28.30
CA LEU A 430 -8.98 -8.82 -29.71
C LEU A 430 -7.82 -8.24 -30.53
N ALA A 431 -7.20 -7.15 -30.07
CA ALA A 431 -6.09 -6.50 -30.78
C ALA A 431 -4.84 -7.40 -30.86
N VAL A 432 -4.43 -7.98 -29.71
CA VAL A 432 -3.28 -8.87 -29.61
C VAL A 432 -3.54 -10.18 -30.36
N GLY A 433 -4.74 -10.75 -30.24
CA GLY A 433 -5.14 -11.97 -30.93
C GLY A 433 -5.21 -11.80 -32.44
N ALA A 434 -5.85 -10.73 -32.92
CA ALA A 434 -5.94 -10.44 -34.36
C ALA A 434 -4.56 -10.15 -34.97
N GLY A 435 -3.73 -9.34 -34.31
CA GLY A 435 -2.40 -9.00 -34.81
C GLY A 435 -1.42 -10.19 -34.81
N PHE A 436 -1.45 -11.01 -33.76
CA PHE A 436 -0.66 -12.24 -33.73
C PHE A 436 -1.14 -13.23 -34.79
N GLY A 437 -2.46 -13.49 -34.88
CA GLY A 437 -3.05 -14.38 -35.87
C GLY A 437 -2.73 -13.98 -37.31
N PHE A 438 -2.80 -12.69 -37.63
CA PHE A 438 -2.42 -12.18 -38.96
C PHE A 438 -0.93 -12.41 -39.25
N SER A 439 -0.05 -12.20 -38.27
CA SER A 439 1.40 -12.41 -38.43
C SER A 439 1.75 -13.89 -38.64
N VAL A 440 1.06 -14.80 -37.94
CA VAL A 440 1.19 -16.25 -38.18
C VAL A 440 0.75 -16.58 -39.60
N LEU A 441 -0.41 -16.10 -40.03
CA LEU A 441 -0.93 -16.35 -41.39
C LEU A 441 0.02 -15.83 -42.48
N SER A 442 0.57 -14.62 -42.32
CA SER A 442 1.51 -14.05 -43.30
C SER A 442 2.84 -14.81 -43.40
N THR A 443 3.22 -15.54 -42.35
CA THR A 443 4.43 -16.37 -42.35
C THR A 443 4.27 -17.65 -43.19
N PHE A 444 3.04 -18.18 -43.30
CA PHE A 444 2.77 -19.43 -44.01
C PHE A 444 2.11 -19.25 -45.39
N VAL A 445 1.52 -18.08 -45.67
CA VAL A 445 0.80 -17.80 -46.92
C VAL A 445 1.59 -16.82 -47.80
N PRO A 446 2.23 -17.30 -48.89
CA PRO A 446 2.91 -16.43 -49.84
C PRO A 446 1.91 -15.47 -50.51
N GLY A 447 2.11 -14.16 -50.34
CA GLY A 447 1.24 -13.12 -50.92
C GLY A 447 0.61 -12.17 -49.89
N LEU A 448 0.59 -12.54 -48.60
CA LEU A 448 0.24 -11.63 -47.51
C LEU A 448 1.51 -10.90 -47.03
N SER A 449 1.75 -9.68 -47.52
CA SER A 449 2.89 -8.87 -47.09
C SER A 449 2.58 -8.09 -45.80
N GLY A 450 3.21 -8.48 -44.69
CA GLY A 450 3.19 -7.74 -43.41
C GLY A 450 3.46 -8.63 -42.20
N GLU A 451 4.47 -8.28 -41.39
CA GLU A 451 4.78 -8.95 -40.12
C GLU A 451 4.54 -7.96 -38.98
N PHE A 452 3.67 -8.29 -38.02
CA PHE A 452 3.40 -7.46 -36.84
C PHE A 452 3.99 -8.04 -35.56
N TYR A 453 4.96 -8.96 -35.67
CA TYR A 453 5.55 -9.62 -34.51
C TYR A 453 6.16 -8.64 -33.52
N LEU A 454 6.84 -7.61 -34.01
CA LEU A 454 7.45 -6.59 -33.16
C LEU A 454 6.40 -5.65 -32.54
N GLU A 455 5.43 -5.22 -33.33
CA GLU A 455 4.33 -4.34 -32.92
C GLU A 455 3.49 -4.98 -31.82
N ILE A 456 3.12 -6.25 -31.99
CA ILE A 456 2.32 -6.97 -30.99
C ILE A 456 3.15 -7.31 -29.76
N SER A 457 4.42 -7.69 -29.92
CA SER A 457 5.31 -7.96 -28.78
C SER A 457 5.60 -6.70 -27.95
N THR A 458 5.81 -5.55 -28.60
CA THR A 458 6.00 -4.26 -27.92
C THR A 458 4.71 -3.77 -27.26
N LEU A 459 3.56 -4.03 -27.88
CA LEU A 459 2.26 -3.78 -27.26
C LEU A 459 2.06 -4.61 -25.99
N ILE A 460 2.32 -5.93 -26.03
CA ILE A 460 2.27 -6.82 -24.87
C ILE A 460 3.20 -6.31 -23.76
N TRP A 461 4.42 -5.90 -24.12
CA TRP A 461 5.41 -5.37 -23.19
C TRP A 461 4.92 -4.11 -22.46
N ILE A 462 4.36 -3.13 -23.18
CA ILE A 462 3.82 -1.90 -22.57
C ILE A 462 2.59 -2.21 -21.71
N LEU A 463 1.69 -3.10 -22.16
CA LEU A 463 0.50 -3.49 -21.40
C LEU A 463 0.84 -4.19 -20.08
N LEU A 464 1.83 -5.10 -20.09
CA LEU A 464 2.32 -5.74 -18.87
C LEU A 464 2.87 -4.71 -17.88
N PHE A 465 3.60 -3.70 -18.38
CA PHE A 465 4.09 -2.61 -17.54
C PHE A 465 2.95 -1.74 -17.01
N GLY A 466 1.97 -1.40 -17.85
CA GLY A 466 0.78 -0.64 -17.47
C GLY A 466 0.00 -1.32 -16.34
N HIS A 467 -0.27 -2.62 -16.45
CA HIS A 467 -0.93 -3.40 -15.40
C HIS A 467 -0.10 -3.57 -14.13
N TYR A 468 1.23 -3.63 -14.24
CA TYR A 468 2.10 -3.55 -13.06
C TYR A 468 1.95 -2.20 -12.34
N LEU A 469 1.98 -1.09 -13.09
CA LEU A 469 1.80 0.24 -12.51
C LEU A 469 0.41 0.39 -11.88
N GLU A 470 -0.64 -0.12 -12.53
CA GLU A 470 -2.00 -0.18 -12.01
C GLU A 470 -2.05 -0.95 -10.68
N ALA A 471 -1.58 -2.20 -10.65
CA ALA A 471 -1.59 -3.05 -9.46
C ALA A 471 -0.81 -2.40 -8.31
N LYS A 472 0.40 -1.91 -8.59
CA LYS A 472 1.25 -1.24 -7.58
C LYS A 472 0.61 0.04 -7.04
N SER A 473 0.00 0.83 -7.92
CA SER A 473 -0.67 2.08 -7.55
C SER A 473 -1.90 1.84 -6.71
N SER A 474 -2.68 0.83 -7.05
CA SER A 474 -3.86 0.42 -6.27
C SER A 474 -3.47 -0.10 -4.89
N THR A 475 -2.40 -0.91 -4.78
CA THR A 475 -1.85 -1.31 -3.47
C THR A 475 -1.36 -0.09 -2.66
N ALA A 476 -0.74 0.90 -3.31
CA ALA A 476 -0.29 2.14 -2.66
C ALA A 476 -1.46 3.05 -2.21
N ALA A 477 -2.65 2.89 -2.79
CA ALA A 477 -3.88 3.57 -2.37
C ALA A 477 -4.23 3.21 -0.91
N GLY A 478 -3.81 2.04 -0.45
CA GLY A 478 -3.93 1.56 0.94
C GLY A 478 -5.03 0.53 1.10
N ASN A 479 -5.06 -0.16 2.24
CA ASN A 479 -6.13 -1.11 2.56
C ASN A 479 -6.77 -0.67 3.88
N ALA A 480 -8.00 -0.16 3.81
CA ALA A 480 -8.73 0.30 4.99
C ALA A 480 -8.90 -0.80 6.05
N LEU A 481 -9.12 -2.05 5.63
CA LEU A 481 -9.20 -3.20 6.55
C LEU A 481 -7.86 -3.45 7.26
N GLN A 482 -6.74 -3.27 6.56
CA GLN A 482 -5.41 -3.45 7.16
C GLN A 482 -5.08 -2.34 8.16
N GLU A 483 -5.57 -1.11 7.93
CA GLU A 483 -5.43 0.01 8.87
C GLU A 483 -6.22 -0.26 10.15
N VAL A 484 -7.44 -0.80 10.04
CA VAL A 484 -8.24 -1.23 11.20
C VAL A 484 -7.63 -2.43 11.91
N ALA A 485 -7.14 -3.43 11.17
CA ALA A 485 -6.50 -4.60 11.78
C ALA A 485 -5.24 -4.24 12.58
N GLN A 486 -4.52 -3.17 12.20
CA GLN A 486 -3.39 -2.65 12.98
C GLN A 486 -3.80 -2.04 14.32
N LEU A 487 -5.09 -1.76 14.54
CA LEU A 487 -5.61 -1.29 15.82
C LEU A 487 -5.61 -2.40 16.88
N LEU A 488 -5.65 -3.68 16.49
CA LEU A 488 -5.61 -4.80 17.42
C LEU A 488 -4.17 -5.32 17.62
N PRO A 489 -3.83 -5.81 18.82
CA PRO A 489 -2.58 -6.53 19.03
C PRO A 489 -2.63 -7.90 18.32
N LYS A 490 -1.46 -8.50 18.07
CA LYS A 490 -1.37 -9.86 17.51
C LYS A 490 -1.51 -10.97 18.55
N GLN A 491 -1.21 -10.65 19.81
CA GLN A 491 -1.21 -11.58 20.94
C GLN A 491 -1.82 -10.88 22.15
N ALA A 492 -2.37 -11.67 23.07
CA ALA A 492 -2.94 -11.25 24.34
C ALA A 492 -2.45 -12.15 25.48
N HIS A 493 -2.34 -11.58 26.68
CA HIS A 493 -1.93 -12.29 27.90
C HIS A 493 -3.15 -12.90 28.59
N LEU A 494 -3.53 -14.13 28.24
CA LEU A 494 -4.68 -14.83 28.81
C LEU A 494 -4.33 -15.43 30.18
N LEU A 495 -5.19 -15.24 31.18
CA LEU A 495 -5.09 -15.92 32.47
C LEU A 495 -5.58 -17.36 32.34
N TYR A 496 -4.66 -18.32 32.44
CA TYR A 496 -4.94 -19.75 32.35
C TYR A 496 -4.33 -20.48 33.56
N GLN A 497 -5.17 -21.15 34.36
CA GLN A 497 -4.74 -21.92 35.55
C GLN A 497 -3.91 -21.10 36.57
N GLY A 498 -4.18 -19.80 36.69
CA GLY A 498 -3.52 -18.92 37.67
C GLY A 498 -2.23 -18.24 37.17
N ASP A 499 -1.77 -18.56 35.95
CA ASP A 499 -0.63 -17.90 35.30
C ASP A 499 -1.05 -17.25 33.96
N PHE A 500 -0.29 -16.29 33.47
CA PHE A 500 -0.57 -15.58 32.22
C PHE A 500 0.18 -16.22 31.05
N LYS A 501 -0.56 -16.57 29.99
CA LYS A 501 -0.02 -17.17 28.77
C LYS A 501 -0.31 -16.29 27.55
N ASP A 502 0.71 -16.10 26.72
CA ASP A 502 0.56 -15.44 25.43
C ASP A 502 -0.22 -16.33 24.46
N VAL A 503 -1.38 -15.84 24.00
CA VAL A 503 -2.21 -16.48 22.98
C VAL A 503 -2.48 -15.51 21.83
N PRO A 504 -2.61 -16.00 20.59
CA PRO A 504 -3.14 -15.19 19.48
C PRO A 504 -4.52 -14.63 19.84
N VAL A 505 -4.82 -13.39 19.42
CA VAL A 505 -6.10 -12.73 19.73
C VAL A 505 -7.29 -13.51 19.16
N GLU A 506 -7.09 -14.27 18.08
CA GLU A 506 -8.12 -15.09 17.46
C GLU A 506 -8.54 -16.30 18.30
N GLN A 507 -7.78 -16.65 19.35
CA GLN A 507 -8.09 -17.76 20.26
C GLN A 507 -8.86 -17.31 21.52
N LEU A 508 -9.06 -16.01 21.70
CA LEU A 508 -9.79 -15.47 22.85
C LEU A 508 -11.28 -15.77 22.72
N VAL A 509 -11.92 -16.05 23.85
CA VAL A 509 -13.35 -16.34 23.96
C VAL A 509 -14.00 -15.37 24.95
N GLU A 510 -15.32 -15.20 24.87
CA GLU A 510 -16.05 -14.42 25.87
C GLU A 510 -15.82 -14.96 27.29
N ASN A 511 -15.77 -14.04 28.26
CA ASN A 511 -15.45 -14.28 29.68
C ASN A 511 -13.98 -14.63 30.00
N ASP A 512 -13.10 -14.76 29.01
CA ASP A 512 -11.67 -14.84 29.25
C ASP A 512 -11.18 -13.60 30.01
N ILE A 513 -10.17 -13.80 30.87
CA ILE A 513 -9.53 -12.71 31.61
C ILE A 513 -8.15 -12.48 31.00
N VAL A 514 -7.92 -11.28 30.49
CA VAL A 514 -6.64 -10.87 29.89
C VAL A 514 -5.95 -9.80 30.72
N LEU A 515 -4.62 -9.86 30.79
CA LEU A 515 -3.78 -8.82 31.36
C LEU A 515 -3.34 -7.85 30.26
N VAL A 516 -3.54 -6.55 30.49
CA VAL A 516 -3.02 -5.48 29.62
C VAL A 516 -2.05 -4.64 30.43
N LYS A 517 -0.80 -4.57 29.97
CA LYS A 517 0.31 -3.84 30.61
C LYS A 517 0.40 -2.40 30.08
N PRO A 518 1.15 -1.49 30.74
CA PRO A 518 1.40 -0.16 30.21
C PRO A 518 2.03 -0.23 28.81
N GLY A 519 1.52 0.59 27.90
CA GLY A 519 1.91 0.65 26.48
C GLY A 519 1.25 -0.41 25.59
N GLU A 520 0.50 -1.36 26.13
CA GLU A 520 -0.19 -2.39 25.36
C GLU A 520 -1.59 -1.98 24.92
N LYS A 521 -2.06 -2.61 23.83
CA LYS A 521 -3.40 -2.42 23.29
C LYS A 521 -4.37 -3.43 23.90
N VAL A 522 -5.60 -3.02 24.13
CA VAL A 522 -6.68 -3.91 24.56
C VAL A 522 -7.08 -4.83 23.40
N PRO A 523 -7.09 -6.17 23.58
CA PRO A 523 -7.33 -7.12 22.48
C PRO A 523 -8.79 -7.28 22.08
N ALA A 524 -9.74 -7.04 22.98
CA ALA A 524 -11.18 -7.20 22.77
C ALA A 524 -11.98 -6.37 23.80
N ASP A 525 -13.27 -6.13 23.56
CA ASP A 525 -14.09 -5.32 24.46
C ASP A 525 -14.36 -6.05 25.77
N GLY A 526 -14.39 -5.32 26.89
CA GLY A 526 -14.56 -5.95 28.19
C GLY A 526 -14.78 -5.00 29.36
N THR A 527 -14.79 -5.57 30.56
CA THR A 527 -14.93 -4.85 31.83
C THR A 527 -13.72 -5.08 32.72
N ILE A 528 -13.24 -4.02 33.38
CA ILE A 528 -12.09 -4.10 34.27
C ILE A 528 -12.46 -4.86 35.55
N GLU A 529 -11.80 -5.99 35.77
CA GLU A 529 -11.92 -6.84 36.95
C GLU A 529 -11.00 -6.34 38.08
N LYS A 530 -9.75 -5.99 37.74
CA LYS A 530 -8.73 -5.49 38.67
C LYS A 530 -7.83 -4.45 38.01
N GLY A 531 -7.36 -3.49 38.80
CA GLY A 531 -6.45 -2.42 38.38
C GLY A 531 -7.16 -1.09 38.09
N SER A 532 -6.34 -0.08 37.82
CA SER A 532 -6.74 1.25 37.36
C SER A 532 -5.65 1.81 36.46
N ALA A 533 -6.04 2.49 35.39
CA ALA A 533 -5.14 2.99 34.35
C ALA A 533 -5.79 4.16 33.61
N HIS A 534 -4.96 4.99 33.00
CA HIS A 534 -5.38 5.94 31.97
C HIS A 534 -5.35 5.24 30.61
N MET A 535 -6.47 5.29 29.90
CA MET A 535 -6.65 4.70 28.59
C MET A 535 -6.66 5.80 27.53
N ASP A 536 -5.84 5.62 26.49
CA ASP A 536 -5.96 6.38 25.26
C ASP A 536 -6.91 5.66 24.30
N GLU A 537 -8.11 6.22 24.18
CA GLU A 537 -9.14 5.76 23.25
C GLU A 537 -9.19 6.61 21.96
N SER A 538 -8.22 7.54 21.75
CA SER A 538 -8.26 8.55 20.69
C SER A 538 -8.38 8.00 19.27
N LEU A 539 -7.84 6.80 19.01
CA LEU A 539 -7.93 6.13 17.71
C LEU A 539 -9.35 5.66 17.38
N ILE A 540 -10.19 5.46 18.39
CA ILE A 540 -11.54 4.90 18.25
C ILE A 540 -12.57 5.96 18.60
N SER A 541 -12.51 6.52 19.81
CA SER A 541 -13.43 7.55 20.29
C SER A 541 -13.09 8.95 19.79
N GLY A 542 -11.86 9.18 19.31
CA GLY A 542 -11.40 10.49 18.87
C GLY A 542 -11.05 11.48 19.98
N GLU A 543 -11.28 11.12 21.23
CA GLU A 543 -10.97 11.98 22.36
C GLU A 543 -9.46 11.99 22.61
N SER A 544 -8.83 13.15 22.43
CA SER A 544 -7.37 13.28 22.58
C SER A 544 -6.89 13.27 24.03
N LYS A 545 -7.81 13.33 25.01
CA LYS A 545 -7.46 13.29 26.43
C LYS A 545 -7.60 11.86 26.95
N PRO A 546 -6.58 11.32 27.64
CA PRO A 546 -6.68 10.01 28.26
C PRO A 546 -7.82 9.94 29.27
N LEU A 547 -8.57 8.84 29.23
CA LEU A 547 -9.68 8.56 30.13
C LEU A 547 -9.19 7.71 31.31
N SER A 548 -9.43 8.18 32.54
CA SER A 548 -9.13 7.40 33.74
C SER A 548 -10.18 6.30 33.90
N LYS A 549 -9.75 5.03 33.93
CA LYS A 549 -10.60 3.85 34.09
C LYS A 549 -10.22 3.07 35.34
N LYS A 550 -11.23 2.55 36.04
CA LYS A 550 -11.09 1.77 37.28
C LYS A 550 -11.93 0.49 37.21
N LYS A 551 -11.80 -0.36 38.23
CA LYS A 551 -12.60 -1.58 38.39
C LYS A 551 -14.09 -1.29 38.17
N GLY A 552 -14.72 -2.09 37.31
CA GLY A 552 -16.12 -1.98 36.90
C GLY A 552 -16.36 -1.18 35.63
N ASP A 553 -15.39 -0.35 35.18
CA ASP A 553 -15.53 0.42 33.94
C ASP A 553 -15.32 -0.48 32.70
N THR A 554 -15.92 -0.06 31.58
CA THR A 554 -15.77 -0.71 30.29
C THR A 554 -14.53 -0.21 29.54
N VAL A 555 -13.94 -1.11 28.76
CA VAL A 555 -12.78 -0.85 27.89
C VAL A 555 -13.06 -1.37 26.49
N ILE A 556 -12.56 -0.63 25.51
CA ILE A 556 -12.80 -0.87 24.08
C ILE A 556 -11.55 -1.49 23.45
N ALA A 557 -11.75 -2.45 22.54
CA ALA A 557 -10.71 -3.13 21.78
C ALA A 557 -9.91 -2.12 20.93
N GLY A 558 -8.58 -2.17 21.03
CA GLY A 558 -7.67 -1.28 20.32
C GLY A 558 -7.25 -0.01 21.09
N SER A 559 -7.90 0.29 22.22
CA SER A 559 -7.47 1.34 23.15
C SER A 559 -6.10 1.02 23.74
N ILE A 560 -5.30 2.04 24.01
CA ILE A 560 -3.93 1.89 24.54
C ILE A 560 -3.93 2.16 26.04
N CYS A 561 -3.44 1.21 26.83
CA CYS A 561 -3.18 1.43 28.25
C CYS A 561 -1.92 2.29 28.39
N LEU A 562 -2.02 3.51 28.96
CA LEU A 562 -0.86 4.40 29.07
C LEU A 562 -0.01 4.10 30.29
N ASP A 563 -0.65 3.80 31.41
CA ASP A 563 -0.02 3.56 32.71
C ASP A 563 -0.81 2.50 33.50
N GLY A 564 -0.17 1.90 34.52
CA GLY A 564 -0.79 0.84 35.32
C GLY A 564 -1.03 -0.47 34.55
N SER A 565 -1.68 -1.43 35.19
CA SER A 565 -2.01 -2.72 34.58
C SER A 565 -3.46 -3.08 34.86
N LEU A 566 -4.15 -3.58 33.84
CA LEU A 566 -5.57 -3.94 33.93
C LEU A 566 -5.74 -5.45 33.71
N GLN A 567 -6.52 -6.08 34.57
CA GLN A 567 -7.12 -7.38 34.26
C GLN A 567 -8.53 -7.13 33.75
N ILE A 568 -8.79 -7.52 32.52
CA ILE A 568 -10.03 -7.24 31.80
C ILE A 568 -10.72 -8.56 31.55
N ARG A 569 -11.99 -8.65 31.96
CA ARG A 569 -12.87 -9.75 31.55
C ARG A 569 -13.48 -9.39 30.21
N LEU A 570 -13.21 -10.20 29.19
CA LEU A 570 -13.71 -10.01 27.84
C LEU A 570 -15.22 -10.25 27.78
N ARG A 571 -15.92 -9.39 27.05
CA ARG A 571 -17.36 -9.52 26.77
C ARG A 571 -17.64 -9.77 25.30
N HIS A 572 -17.05 -8.99 24.40
CA HIS A 572 -17.26 -9.13 22.97
C HIS A 572 -15.92 -9.33 22.27
N VAL A 573 -15.76 -10.47 21.61
CA VAL A 573 -14.47 -10.93 21.06
C VAL A 573 -14.59 -11.19 19.56
N GLY A 574 -13.49 -11.02 18.84
CA GLY A 574 -13.43 -11.29 17.41
C GLY A 574 -14.40 -10.43 16.62
N GLY A 575 -15.28 -11.08 15.84
CA GLY A 575 -16.24 -10.41 14.98
C GLY A 575 -17.19 -9.49 15.76
N ASP A 576 -17.60 -9.87 16.96
CA ASP A 576 -18.60 -9.15 17.78
C ASP A 576 -18.00 -8.00 18.59
N SER A 577 -16.67 -7.86 18.61
CA SER A 577 -16.02 -6.68 19.18
C SER A 577 -16.32 -5.41 18.37
N THR A 578 -16.15 -4.24 18.98
CA THR A 578 -16.27 -2.92 18.33
C THR A 578 -15.43 -2.84 17.05
N ILE A 579 -14.19 -3.32 17.10
CA ILE A 579 -13.30 -3.37 15.92
C ILE A 579 -13.78 -4.40 14.89
N GLY A 580 -14.32 -5.54 15.32
CA GLY A 580 -14.92 -6.53 14.44
C GLY A 580 -16.16 -6.02 13.69
N HIS A 581 -17.02 -5.26 14.37
CA HIS A 581 -18.15 -4.55 13.75
C HIS A 581 -17.66 -3.55 12.71
N ILE A 582 -16.65 -2.73 13.05
CA ILE A 582 -16.02 -1.81 12.11
C ILE A 582 -15.48 -2.54 10.86
N GLN A 583 -14.81 -3.69 11.04
CA GLN A 583 -14.31 -4.49 9.91
C GLN A 583 -15.45 -4.97 9.01
N ARG A 584 -16.57 -5.42 9.58
CA ARG A 584 -17.77 -5.81 8.83
C ARG A 584 -18.32 -4.64 8.02
N LEU A 585 -18.49 -3.47 8.64
CA LEU A 585 -18.99 -2.26 7.94
C LEU A 585 -18.11 -1.89 6.74
N ILE A 586 -16.78 -1.94 6.90
CA ILE A 586 -15.84 -1.67 5.80
C ILE A 586 -15.96 -2.74 4.70
N ALA A 587 -16.08 -4.01 5.08
CA ALA A 587 -16.23 -5.10 4.12
C ALA A 587 -17.54 -4.98 3.32
N ASP A 588 -18.63 -4.55 3.96
CA ASP A 588 -19.91 -4.31 3.28
C ASP A 588 -19.84 -3.10 2.36
N ALA A 589 -19.20 -2.00 2.79
CA ALA A 589 -18.97 -0.84 1.95
C ALA A 589 -18.14 -1.18 0.70
N GLN A 590 -17.14 -2.03 0.81
CA GLN A 590 -16.33 -2.47 -0.34
C GLN A 590 -17.14 -3.29 -1.37
N LYS A 591 -18.29 -3.87 -1.00
CA LYS A 591 -19.20 -4.55 -1.94
C LYS A 591 -20.07 -3.55 -2.72
N THR A 592 -20.26 -2.34 -2.19
CA THR A 592 -21.07 -1.30 -2.84
C THR A 592 -20.27 -0.53 -3.89
N LYS A 593 -20.93 -0.14 -4.99
CA LYS A 593 -20.30 0.61 -6.09
C LYS A 593 -20.85 2.03 -6.18
N PRO A 594 -19.99 3.06 -6.14
CA PRO A 594 -20.42 4.44 -6.33
C PRO A 594 -21.07 4.65 -7.69
N THR A 595 -21.94 5.65 -7.81
CA THR A 595 -22.57 5.97 -9.09
C THR A 595 -21.55 6.43 -10.14
N ALA A 596 -20.48 7.11 -9.73
CA ALA A 596 -19.35 7.43 -10.61
C ALA A 596 -18.71 6.18 -11.24
N GLN A 597 -18.65 5.06 -10.52
CA GLN A 597 -18.15 3.79 -11.06
C GLN A 597 -19.14 3.21 -12.07
N LYS A 598 -20.46 3.26 -11.80
CA LYS A 598 -21.48 2.84 -12.77
C LYS A 598 -21.39 3.66 -14.07
N ILE A 599 -21.09 4.97 -13.98
CA ILE A 599 -20.85 5.84 -15.14
C ILE A 599 -19.57 5.44 -15.88
N ALA A 600 -18.49 5.16 -15.14
CA ALA A 600 -17.23 4.69 -15.71
C ALA A 600 -17.40 3.36 -16.46
N ASP A 601 -18.12 2.39 -15.88
CA ASP A 601 -18.42 1.10 -16.52
C ASP A 601 -19.24 1.28 -17.81
N LYS A 602 -20.24 2.19 -17.78
CA LYS A 602 -21.02 2.53 -18.97
C LYS A 602 -20.15 3.20 -20.05
N ALA A 603 -19.28 4.13 -19.67
CA ALA A 603 -18.37 4.81 -20.59
C ALA A 603 -17.35 3.84 -21.20
N ALA A 604 -16.80 2.91 -20.42
CA ALA A 604 -15.90 1.85 -20.90
C ALA A 604 -16.58 0.97 -21.96
N ARG A 605 -17.84 0.59 -21.72
CA ARG A 605 -18.63 -0.19 -22.68
C ARG A 605 -18.87 0.59 -23.98
N ILE A 606 -19.26 1.85 -23.90
CA ILE A 606 -19.48 2.70 -25.09
C ILE A 606 -18.19 2.85 -25.88
N LEU A 607 -17.07 3.19 -25.21
CA LEU A 607 -15.75 3.32 -25.84
C LEU A 607 -15.33 2.04 -26.56
N THR A 608 -15.60 0.87 -25.96
CA THR A 608 -15.30 -0.44 -26.56
C THR A 608 -16.02 -0.63 -27.91
N PHE A 609 -17.32 -0.35 -27.96
CA PHE A 609 -18.07 -0.46 -29.22
C PHE A 609 -17.70 0.64 -30.23
N THR A 610 -17.41 1.85 -29.77
CA THR A 610 -16.92 2.93 -30.63
C THR A 610 -15.57 2.58 -31.26
N ALA A 611 -14.66 1.97 -30.50
CA ALA A 611 -13.36 1.53 -30.99
C ALA A 611 -13.47 0.40 -32.02
N LEU A 612 -14.34 -0.58 -31.74
CA LEU A 612 -14.60 -1.68 -32.67
C LEU A 612 -15.20 -1.17 -33.98
N GLY A 613 -16.19 -0.27 -33.90
CA GLY A 613 -16.76 0.39 -35.06
C GLY A 613 -15.73 1.22 -35.84
N GLY A 614 -14.87 1.96 -35.13
CA GLY A 614 -13.77 2.72 -35.73
C GLY A 614 -12.72 1.84 -36.40
N ALA A 615 -12.40 0.69 -35.82
CA ALA A 615 -11.47 -0.28 -36.40
C ALA A 615 -12.02 -0.89 -37.70
N ILE A 616 -13.30 -1.27 -37.72
CA ILE A 616 -13.98 -1.75 -38.93
C ILE A 616 -14.02 -0.64 -39.98
N LEU A 617 -14.37 0.59 -39.59
CA LEU A 617 -14.41 1.75 -40.47
C LEU A 617 -13.04 2.06 -41.09
N ALA A 618 -11.97 1.96 -40.30
CA ALA A 618 -10.61 2.16 -40.80
C ALA A 618 -10.26 1.11 -41.87
N ILE A 619 -10.62 -0.16 -41.66
CA ILE A 619 -10.39 -1.23 -42.65
C ILE A 619 -11.18 -0.98 -43.94
N THR A 620 -12.48 -0.69 -43.83
CA THR A 620 -13.36 -0.53 -45.00
C THR A 620 -13.06 0.74 -45.78
N PHE A 621 -12.83 1.87 -45.11
CA PHE A 621 -12.55 3.15 -45.76
C PHE A 621 -11.19 3.15 -46.47
N TRP A 622 -10.11 2.80 -45.76
CA TRP A 622 -8.75 2.91 -46.32
C TRP A 622 -8.47 1.84 -47.38
N THR A 623 -8.99 0.63 -47.20
CA THR A 623 -8.78 -0.46 -48.18
C THR A 623 -9.79 -0.38 -49.33
N GLY A 624 -11.07 -0.12 -49.02
CA GLY A 624 -12.15 -0.16 -50.01
C GLY A 624 -12.27 1.11 -50.85
N ILE A 625 -12.09 2.30 -50.25
CA ILE A 625 -12.31 3.60 -50.93
C ILE A 625 -10.97 4.22 -51.35
N VAL A 626 -9.98 4.23 -50.46
CA VAL A 626 -8.67 4.89 -50.70
C VAL A 626 -7.66 3.93 -51.33
N HIS A 627 -8.00 2.64 -51.45
CA HIS A 627 -7.15 1.59 -52.05
C HIS A 627 -5.74 1.50 -51.44
N LYS A 628 -5.60 1.74 -50.13
CA LYS A 628 -4.36 1.46 -49.39
C LYS A 628 -4.18 -0.03 -49.13
N PRO A 629 -2.93 -0.52 -48.93
CA PRO A 629 -2.68 -1.91 -48.58
C PRO A 629 -3.44 -2.32 -47.31
N PHE A 630 -3.97 -3.55 -47.28
CA PHE A 630 -4.69 -4.06 -46.12
C PHE A 630 -3.87 -3.97 -44.82
N SER A 631 -2.56 -4.22 -44.90
CA SER A 631 -1.62 -4.08 -43.77
C SER A 631 -1.63 -2.68 -43.15
N PHE A 632 -1.79 -1.63 -43.97
CA PHE A 632 -1.89 -0.26 -43.49
C PHE A 632 -3.19 -0.02 -42.72
N SER A 633 -4.33 -0.38 -43.31
CA SER A 633 -5.66 -0.22 -42.69
C SER A 633 -5.81 -1.07 -41.43
N PHE A 634 -5.22 -2.27 -41.42
CA PHE A 634 -5.18 -3.17 -40.27
C PHE A 634 -4.33 -2.61 -39.12
N THR A 635 -3.23 -1.91 -39.44
CA THR A 635 -2.43 -1.20 -38.43
C THR A 635 -3.24 -0.09 -37.75
N LEU A 636 -4.01 0.69 -38.53
CA LEU A 636 -4.90 1.72 -37.99
C LEU A 636 -6.02 1.11 -37.13
N ALA A 637 -6.59 -0.02 -37.56
CA ALA A 637 -7.59 -0.75 -36.79
C ALA A 637 -7.06 -1.23 -35.44
N ILE A 638 -5.88 -1.87 -35.41
CA ILE A 638 -5.21 -2.26 -34.16
C ILE A 638 -4.93 -1.03 -33.30
N THR A 639 -4.44 0.07 -33.89
CA THR A 639 -4.20 1.33 -33.16
C THR A 639 -5.48 1.84 -32.50
N ALA A 640 -6.61 1.80 -33.21
CA ALA A 640 -7.91 2.25 -32.70
C ALA A 640 -8.41 1.38 -31.53
N LEU A 641 -8.23 0.06 -31.62
CA LEU A 641 -8.56 -0.87 -30.53
C LEU A 641 -7.68 -0.66 -29.30
N VAL A 642 -6.38 -0.45 -29.50
CA VAL A 642 -5.41 -0.21 -28.42
C VAL A 642 -5.69 1.12 -27.75
N ILE A 643 -5.80 2.22 -28.50
CA ILE A 643 -5.92 3.55 -27.91
C ILE A 643 -7.22 3.76 -27.13
N ALA A 644 -8.28 3.03 -27.48
CA ALA A 644 -9.56 3.11 -26.80
C ALA A 644 -9.62 2.33 -25.49
N CYS A 645 -8.53 1.63 -25.13
CA CYS A 645 -8.50 0.78 -23.96
C CYS A 645 -8.71 1.60 -22.67
N PRO A 646 -9.79 1.34 -21.90
CA PRO A 646 -10.18 2.18 -20.77
C PRO A 646 -9.43 1.85 -19.46
N HIS A 647 -8.11 1.59 -19.50
CA HIS A 647 -7.31 1.26 -18.30
C HIS A 647 -7.45 2.30 -17.19
N ALA A 648 -7.26 3.58 -17.54
CA ALA A 648 -7.35 4.68 -16.59
C ALA A 648 -8.76 4.78 -15.96
N LEU A 649 -9.79 4.42 -16.72
CA LEU A 649 -11.19 4.51 -16.31
C LEU A 649 -11.56 3.43 -15.28
N GLY A 650 -11.06 2.20 -15.47
CA GLY A 650 -11.25 1.09 -14.52
C GLY A 650 -10.56 1.31 -13.17
N LEU A 651 -9.46 2.06 -13.16
CA LEU A 651 -8.69 2.36 -11.94
C LEU A 651 -9.12 3.68 -11.26
N ALA A 652 -9.65 4.62 -12.03
CA ALA A 652 -9.94 6.01 -11.62
C ALA A 652 -10.77 6.12 -10.35
N ILE A 653 -11.93 5.47 -10.34
CA ILE A 653 -12.90 5.58 -9.25
C ILE A 653 -12.54 4.67 -8.08
N PRO A 654 -12.19 3.37 -8.27
CA PRO A 654 -11.84 2.48 -7.17
C PRO A 654 -10.65 2.97 -6.33
N THR A 655 -9.65 3.59 -6.96
CA THR A 655 -8.49 4.16 -6.25
C THR A 655 -8.92 5.29 -5.32
N VAL A 656 -9.76 6.21 -5.83
CA VAL A 656 -10.27 7.33 -5.04
C VAL A 656 -11.16 6.83 -3.91
N SER A 657 -12.06 5.86 -4.17
CA SER A 657 -12.90 5.23 -3.15
C SER A 657 -12.07 4.59 -2.04
N THR A 658 -11.03 3.83 -2.39
CA THR A 658 -10.15 3.16 -1.42
C THR A 658 -9.44 4.18 -0.52
N ILE A 659 -8.92 5.26 -1.10
CA ILE A 659 -8.29 6.35 -0.35
C ILE A 659 -9.32 7.06 0.54
N ALA A 660 -10.51 7.32 0.01
CA ALA A 660 -11.61 7.94 0.75
C ALA A 660 -12.01 7.12 1.98
N THR A 661 -12.21 5.81 1.83
CA THR A 661 -12.51 4.90 2.94
C THR A 661 -11.39 4.87 3.97
N SER A 662 -10.13 4.80 3.52
CA SER A 662 -8.97 4.83 4.43
C SER A 662 -8.89 6.14 5.23
N LEU A 663 -9.14 7.27 4.56
CA LEU A 663 -9.17 8.59 5.21
C LEU A 663 -10.35 8.74 6.16
N ALA A 664 -11.54 8.25 5.79
CA ALA A 664 -12.73 8.27 6.65
C ALA A 664 -12.46 7.49 7.96
N VAL A 665 -11.98 6.25 7.83
CA VAL A 665 -11.67 5.36 8.97
C VAL A 665 -10.64 5.97 9.91
N LYS A 666 -9.54 6.54 9.38
CA LYS A 666 -8.52 7.22 10.19
C LYS A 666 -9.07 8.39 11.01
N ASN A 667 -10.23 8.92 10.62
CA ASN A 667 -10.88 10.05 11.26
C ASN A 667 -12.14 9.66 12.05
N GLY A 668 -12.38 8.37 12.30
CA GLY A 668 -13.53 7.89 13.07
C GLY A 668 -14.85 7.95 12.30
N VAL A 669 -14.78 7.91 10.97
CA VAL A 669 -15.94 7.91 10.06
C VAL A 669 -16.01 6.57 9.34
N PHE A 670 -17.05 5.79 9.59
CA PHE A 670 -17.25 4.47 9.00
C PHE A 670 -18.42 4.54 8.03
N LEU A 671 -18.13 4.25 6.77
CA LEU A 671 -19.11 4.23 5.70
C LEU A 671 -19.59 2.81 5.52
N LYS A 672 -20.90 2.58 5.42
CA LYS A 672 -21.46 1.28 5.04
C LYS A 672 -21.71 1.15 3.55
N ASP A 673 -21.94 2.28 2.90
CA ASP A 673 -22.24 2.36 1.49
C ASP A 673 -21.45 3.51 0.87
N LEU A 674 -20.64 3.18 -0.15
CA LEU A 674 -19.83 4.14 -0.89
C LEU A 674 -20.68 5.04 -1.80
N GLU A 675 -21.87 4.60 -2.21
CA GLU A 675 -22.81 5.42 -2.99
C GLU A 675 -23.26 6.65 -2.18
N LYS A 676 -23.37 6.50 -0.86
CA LYS A 676 -23.78 7.58 0.06
C LYS A 676 -22.77 8.71 0.09
N ILE A 677 -21.47 8.46 -0.13
CA ILE A 677 -20.48 9.54 -0.27
C ILE A 677 -20.90 10.54 -1.34
N GLU A 678 -21.44 10.09 -2.48
CA GLU A 678 -21.81 11.00 -3.57
C GLU A 678 -23.09 11.78 -3.26
N ILE A 679 -24.02 11.16 -2.54
CA ILE A 679 -25.28 11.78 -2.10
C ILE A 679 -24.99 12.89 -1.07
N ILE A 680 -24.05 12.66 -0.15
CA ILE A 680 -23.63 13.63 0.88
C ILE A 680 -23.26 15.00 0.29
N LYS A 681 -22.61 15.02 -0.87
CA LYS A 681 -22.23 16.27 -1.57
C LYS A 681 -23.47 17.12 -1.91
N GLN A 682 -24.59 16.48 -2.21
CA GLN A 682 -25.83 17.11 -2.69
C GLN A 682 -26.77 17.51 -1.55
N ILE A 683 -26.42 17.20 -0.30
CA ILE A 683 -27.25 17.49 0.86
C ILE A 683 -27.51 18.99 1.00
N ARG A 684 -28.78 19.31 1.22
CA ARG A 684 -29.27 20.69 1.41
C ARG A 684 -29.77 20.94 2.83
N TRP A 685 -30.23 19.88 3.51
CA TRP A 685 -30.66 19.91 4.89
C TRP A 685 -29.93 18.88 5.72
N VAL A 686 -29.39 19.31 6.86
CA VAL A 686 -28.94 18.41 7.92
C VAL A 686 -29.92 18.53 9.07
N VAL A 687 -30.53 17.41 9.44
CA VAL A 687 -31.50 17.29 10.52
C VAL A 687 -30.79 16.61 11.68
N PHE A 688 -30.65 17.30 12.80
CA PHE A 688 -30.08 16.72 14.01
C PHE A 688 -31.20 16.31 14.95
N ASP A 689 -31.07 15.13 15.57
CA ASP A 689 -31.73 14.90 16.85
C ASP A 689 -31.16 15.84 17.91
N LYS A 690 -31.96 16.24 18.89
CA LYS A 690 -31.51 17.13 19.95
C LYS A 690 -30.69 16.38 20.99
N THR A 691 -31.29 15.36 21.61
CA THR A 691 -30.79 14.74 22.84
C THR A 691 -29.60 13.87 22.49
N GLY A 692 -28.46 14.04 23.17
CA GLY A 692 -27.25 13.22 22.98
C GLY A 692 -26.47 13.50 21.67
N THR A 693 -27.12 14.09 20.68
CA THR A 693 -26.52 14.57 19.42
C THR A 693 -26.04 16.03 19.52
N LEU A 694 -26.95 17.01 19.64
CA LEU A 694 -26.58 18.44 19.83
C LEU A 694 -26.26 18.80 21.28
N THR A 695 -26.77 18.00 22.20
CA THR A 695 -26.58 18.14 23.65
C THR A 695 -25.79 16.96 24.19
N LYS A 696 -25.33 17.05 25.44
CA LYS A 696 -24.57 15.98 26.09
C LYS A 696 -25.45 14.77 26.48
N GLY A 697 -26.78 14.89 26.43
CA GLY A 697 -27.71 13.84 26.85
C GLY A 697 -27.75 13.63 28.36
N VAL A 698 -27.14 14.54 29.13
CA VAL A 698 -27.13 14.55 30.59
C VAL A 698 -27.64 15.91 31.06
N PHE A 699 -28.52 15.89 32.07
CA PHE A 699 -29.01 17.12 32.68
C PHE A 699 -27.88 17.79 33.45
N GLY A 700 -27.56 19.04 33.13
CA GLY A 700 -26.68 19.89 33.91
C GLY A 700 -27.48 20.79 34.83
N VAL A 701 -26.93 21.15 35.99
CA VAL A 701 -27.50 22.23 36.82
C VAL A 701 -27.09 23.57 36.21
N ASN A 702 -28.04 24.30 35.64
CA ASN A 702 -27.79 25.59 35.00
C ASN A 702 -27.90 26.73 36.00
N ASP A 703 -28.96 26.71 36.80
CA ASP A 703 -29.30 27.81 37.69
C ASP A 703 -29.73 27.30 39.05
N ILE A 704 -29.33 28.02 40.09
CA ILE A 704 -29.83 27.85 41.44
C ILE A 704 -30.23 29.23 41.92
N SER A 705 -31.51 29.41 42.21
CA SER A 705 -32.06 30.63 42.78
C SER A 705 -32.43 30.44 44.24
N THR A 706 -32.28 31.50 45.00
CA THR A 706 -32.59 31.56 46.44
C THR A 706 -33.89 32.33 46.59
N LEU A 707 -34.88 31.76 47.29
CA LEU A 707 -36.17 32.42 47.55
C LEU A 707 -36.23 33.02 48.97
N HIS A 708 -35.41 32.48 49.89
CA HIS A 708 -35.26 32.97 51.25
C HIS A 708 -33.83 33.47 51.50
N THR A 709 -33.54 33.94 52.72
CA THR A 709 -32.21 34.39 53.20
C THR A 709 -31.08 33.34 53.15
N MET A 710 -31.35 32.11 52.69
CA MET A 710 -30.35 31.04 52.61
C MET A 710 -29.36 31.27 51.46
N LYS A 711 -28.06 31.01 51.68
CA LYS A 711 -27.04 31.21 50.65
C LYS A 711 -27.07 30.08 49.62
N LYS A 712 -26.75 30.41 48.35
CA LYS A 712 -26.67 29.44 47.24
C LYS A 712 -25.82 28.20 47.57
N LYS A 713 -24.71 28.38 48.30
CA LYS A 713 -23.80 27.30 48.71
C LYS A 713 -24.42 26.33 49.73
N GLU A 714 -25.33 26.81 50.58
CA GLU A 714 -26.07 25.98 51.53
C GLU A 714 -27.15 25.17 50.82
N ILE A 715 -27.88 25.78 49.89
CA ILE A 715 -28.84 25.07 49.03
C ILE A 715 -28.15 23.94 48.26
N MET A 716 -26.99 24.21 47.66
CA MET A 716 -26.16 23.20 47.00
C MET A 716 -25.77 22.05 47.93
N SER A 717 -25.28 22.37 49.13
CA SER A 717 -24.86 21.38 50.12
C SER A 717 -26.02 20.48 50.54
N ILE A 718 -27.15 21.07 50.95
CA ILE A 718 -28.33 20.34 51.41
C ILE A 718 -28.88 19.49 50.27
N ALA A 719 -28.96 20.05 49.06
CA ALA A 719 -29.54 19.36 47.93
C ALA A 719 -28.74 18.14 47.50
N ALA A 720 -27.43 18.28 47.34
CA ALA A 720 -26.57 17.15 47.01
C ALA A 720 -26.47 16.13 48.16
N SER A 721 -26.61 16.56 49.42
CA SER A 721 -26.62 15.62 50.56
C SER A 721 -27.84 14.71 50.52
N LEU A 722 -29.04 15.27 50.26
CA LEU A 722 -30.26 14.50 50.07
C LEU A 722 -30.17 13.59 48.83
N GLU A 723 -29.77 14.15 47.69
CA GLU A 723 -29.76 13.45 46.41
C GLU A 723 -28.64 12.41 46.28
N GLN A 724 -27.62 12.38 47.16
CA GLN A 724 -26.59 11.33 47.09
C GLN A 724 -27.15 9.92 47.31
N HIS A 725 -28.30 9.81 47.97
CA HIS A 725 -28.99 8.55 48.25
C HIS A 725 -30.07 8.23 47.21
N SER A 726 -30.24 9.08 46.19
CA SER A 726 -31.19 8.94 45.10
C SER A 726 -30.56 8.26 43.89
N SER A 727 -31.27 7.34 43.26
CA SER A 727 -30.88 6.72 41.98
C SER A 727 -31.40 7.49 40.76
N HIS A 728 -32.08 8.62 40.96
CA HIS A 728 -32.69 9.38 39.89
C HIS A 728 -31.66 10.21 39.12
N ILE A 729 -31.81 10.31 37.78
CA ILE A 729 -30.86 11.04 36.90
C ILE A 729 -30.70 12.51 37.31
N ILE A 730 -31.78 13.17 37.74
CA ILE A 730 -31.77 14.54 38.26
C ILE A 730 -30.91 14.66 39.53
N GLY A 731 -31.04 13.70 40.45
CA GLY A 731 -30.27 13.67 41.69
C GLY A 731 -28.78 13.49 41.43
N ALA A 732 -28.44 12.55 40.55
CA ALA A 732 -27.06 12.32 40.12
C ALA A 732 -26.42 13.59 39.52
N SER A 733 -27.16 14.33 38.70
CA SER A 733 -26.72 15.61 38.13
C SER A 733 -26.47 16.69 39.18
N ILE A 734 -27.32 16.81 40.19
CA ILE A 734 -27.14 17.75 41.30
C ILE A 734 -25.90 17.40 42.11
N VAL A 735 -25.73 16.12 42.46
CA VAL A 735 -24.56 15.63 43.23
C VAL A 735 -23.26 15.88 42.46
N ALA A 736 -23.24 15.58 41.16
CA ALA A 736 -22.07 15.80 40.30
C ALA A 736 -21.68 17.29 40.25
N TYR A 737 -22.67 18.18 40.03
CA TYR A 737 -22.44 19.62 39.99
C TYR A 737 -21.87 20.18 41.30
N VAL A 738 -22.38 19.70 42.45
CA VAL A 738 -21.93 20.19 43.77
C VAL A 738 -20.56 19.65 44.16
N ARG A 739 -20.23 18.40 43.77
CA ARG A 739 -18.89 17.83 43.93
C ARG A 739 -17.83 18.58 43.11
N ASP A 740 -18.14 18.95 41.87
CA ASP A 740 -17.23 19.76 41.03
C ASP A 740 -16.90 21.11 41.68
N LYS A 741 -17.88 21.73 42.36
CA LYS A 741 -17.69 22.97 43.12
C LYS A 741 -17.03 22.78 44.49
N LYS A 742 -16.59 21.56 44.84
CA LYS A 742 -15.91 21.22 46.11
C LYS A 742 -16.68 21.67 47.36
N VAL A 743 -18.01 21.56 47.33
CA VAL A 743 -18.85 21.86 48.50
C VAL A 743 -18.94 20.62 49.40
N ARG A 744 -18.83 20.81 50.72
CA ARG A 744 -18.96 19.72 51.69
C ARG A 744 -20.41 19.23 51.76
N LEU A 745 -20.59 17.91 51.79
CA LEU A 745 -21.87 17.26 52.00
C LEU A 745 -22.09 16.95 53.50
N HIS A 746 -23.35 16.85 53.90
CA HIS A 746 -23.77 16.50 55.25
C HIS A 746 -24.35 15.09 55.31
N ASP A 747 -24.33 14.53 56.52
CA ASP A 747 -24.94 13.23 56.78
C ASP A 747 -26.48 13.35 56.83
N VAL A 748 -27.18 12.42 56.18
CA VAL A 748 -28.65 12.45 56.06
C VAL A 748 -29.25 11.33 56.89
N ARG A 749 -30.16 11.67 57.81
CA ARG A 749 -30.92 10.70 58.59
C ARG A 749 -32.35 10.56 58.07
N LYS A 750 -32.92 9.34 58.20
CA LYS A 750 -34.29 9.01 57.76
C LYS A 750 -34.59 9.45 56.31
N PHE A 751 -33.68 9.17 55.39
CA PHE A 751 -33.90 9.40 53.96
C PHE A 751 -35.13 8.63 53.47
N LYS A 752 -35.96 9.30 52.67
CA LYS A 752 -37.16 8.71 52.05
C LYS A 752 -37.28 9.19 50.61
N SER A 753 -37.42 8.25 49.68
CA SER A 753 -37.76 8.53 48.29
C SER A 753 -39.28 8.61 48.12
N LEU A 754 -39.75 9.66 47.46
CA LEU A 754 -41.16 9.93 47.19
C LEU A 754 -41.41 9.69 45.70
N ALA A 755 -41.97 8.52 45.38
CA ALA A 755 -42.19 8.08 44.00
C ALA A 755 -42.94 9.16 43.16
N GLY A 756 -42.31 9.57 42.05
CA GLY A 756 -42.85 10.59 41.14
C GLY A 756 -42.93 12.01 41.70
N LYS A 757 -42.40 12.26 42.90
CA LYS A 757 -42.52 13.55 43.59
C LYS A 757 -41.17 14.14 44.00
N GLY A 758 -40.25 13.35 44.56
CA GLY A 758 -38.97 13.86 45.05
C GLY A 758 -38.29 12.99 46.11
N VAL A 759 -37.48 13.61 46.98
CA VAL A 759 -36.79 12.98 48.11
C VAL A 759 -36.86 13.87 49.36
N GLU A 760 -36.93 13.27 50.54
CA GLU A 760 -36.92 13.98 51.83
C GLU A 760 -35.96 13.33 52.83
N GLY A 761 -35.47 14.09 53.80
CA GLY A 761 -34.57 13.59 54.85
C GLY A 761 -34.24 14.65 55.89
N PHE A 762 -33.53 14.23 56.95
CA PHE A 762 -33.11 15.11 58.04
C PHE A 762 -31.61 15.40 57.98
N ILE A 763 -31.25 16.68 57.96
CA ILE A 763 -29.87 17.17 58.02
C ILE A 763 -29.76 18.10 59.23
N ASN A 764 -28.81 17.84 60.13
CA ASN A 764 -28.62 18.61 61.37
C ASN A 764 -29.91 18.78 62.20
N GLY A 765 -30.77 17.74 62.22
CA GLY A 765 -32.04 17.75 62.96
C GLY A 765 -33.20 18.50 62.29
N ARG A 766 -33.01 19.13 61.13
CA ARG A 766 -34.08 19.78 60.34
C ARG A 766 -34.49 18.92 59.16
N LYS A 767 -35.81 18.87 58.88
CA LYS A 767 -36.36 18.17 57.72
C LYS A 767 -36.22 19.06 56.48
N TYR A 768 -35.68 18.46 55.42
CA TYR A 768 -35.57 19.08 54.09
C TYR A 768 -36.16 18.16 53.03
N THR A 769 -36.77 18.77 52.02
CA THR A 769 -37.39 18.06 50.92
C THR A 769 -36.97 18.67 49.58
N ILE A 770 -36.56 17.81 48.64
CA ILE A 770 -36.42 18.17 47.22
C ILE A 770 -37.56 17.55 46.45
N ALA A 771 -38.38 18.35 45.79
CA ALA A 771 -39.52 17.82 45.05
C ALA A 771 -39.98 18.71 43.89
N ASN A 772 -40.88 18.18 43.07
CA ASN A 772 -41.53 18.89 41.98
C ASN A 772 -42.60 19.89 42.47
N LYS A 773 -43.11 20.74 41.56
CA LYS A 773 -44.14 21.75 41.85
C LYS A 773 -45.39 21.18 42.54
N VAL A 774 -45.88 20.04 42.06
CA VAL A 774 -47.12 19.42 42.56
C VAL A 774 -46.99 19.04 44.04
N TYR A 775 -45.84 18.51 44.44
CA TYR A 775 -45.58 18.18 45.84
C TYR A 775 -45.52 19.44 46.71
N MET A 776 -44.84 20.50 46.24
CA MET A 776 -44.72 21.74 47.01
C MET A 776 -46.08 22.43 47.21
N GLN A 777 -46.95 22.41 46.21
CA GLN A 777 -48.32 22.90 46.32
C GLN A 777 -49.13 22.06 47.33
N GLY A 778 -49.00 20.74 47.28
CA GLY A 778 -49.68 19.84 48.22
C GLY A 778 -49.21 19.92 49.66
N GLN A 779 -48.03 20.52 49.93
CA GLN A 779 -47.52 20.78 51.28
C GLN A 779 -47.80 22.22 51.76
N ASN A 780 -48.49 23.06 50.97
CA ASN A 780 -48.76 24.47 51.29
C ASN A 780 -47.51 25.33 51.58
N VAL A 781 -46.33 24.93 51.08
CA VAL A 781 -45.06 25.68 51.23
C VAL A 781 -44.72 26.54 50.01
N TYR A 782 -45.56 26.50 48.96
CA TYR A 782 -45.32 27.11 47.66
C TYR A 782 -45.80 28.57 47.60
N SER A 783 -44.88 29.52 47.40
CA SER A 783 -45.17 30.96 47.42
C SER A 783 -45.41 31.56 46.02
N PRO A 784 -46.04 32.75 45.91
CA PRO A 784 -46.16 33.49 44.65
C PRO A 784 -44.80 33.81 44.01
N GLU A 785 -43.76 34.07 44.82
CA GLU A 785 -42.40 34.31 44.34
C GLU A 785 -41.79 33.04 43.72
N ALA A 786 -42.07 31.87 44.31
CA ALA A 786 -41.66 30.58 43.76
C ALA A 786 -42.35 30.33 42.41
N GLU A 787 -43.63 30.67 42.26
CA GLU A 787 -44.34 30.59 40.98
C GLU A 787 -43.73 31.49 39.92
N LYS A 788 -43.37 32.73 40.27
CA LYS A 788 -42.74 33.67 39.33
C LYS A 788 -41.40 33.15 38.81
N GLN A 789 -40.55 32.59 39.68
CA GLN A 789 -39.28 32.01 39.26
C GLN A 789 -39.46 30.68 38.50
N PHE A 790 -40.41 29.84 38.93
CA PHE A 790 -40.77 28.64 38.20
C PHE A 790 -41.23 28.96 36.79
N ALA A 791 -42.15 29.91 36.62
CA ALA A 791 -42.65 30.33 35.32
C ALA A 791 -41.51 30.82 34.40
N ARG A 792 -40.55 31.58 34.95
CA ARG A 792 -39.36 31.99 34.21
C ARG A 792 -38.52 30.79 33.75
N TYR A 793 -38.17 29.87 34.65
CA TYR A 793 -37.34 28.72 34.29
C TYR A 793 -38.07 27.71 33.41
N ALA A 794 -39.39 27.56 33.58
CA ALA A 794 -40.23 26.75 32.72
C ALA A 794 -40.34 27.35 31.31
N GLN A 795 -40.48 28.68 31.18
CA GLN A 795 -40.35 29.37 29.88
C GLN A 795 -38.96 29.17 29.27
N GLU A 796 -37.93 29.01 30.09
CA GLU A 796 -36.58 28.64 29.69
C GLU A 796 -36.40 27.14 29.35
N GLY A 797 -37.49 26.36 29.36
CA GLY A 797 -37.47 24.94 29.02
C GLY A 797 -36.69 24.08 30.03
N LYS A 798 -36.51 24.57 31.26
CA LYS A 798 -35.72 23.86 32.27
C LYS A 798 -36.61 22.96 33.11
N THR A 799 -36.06 21.81 33.49
CA THR A 799 -36.63 20.97 34.55
C THR A 799 -36.34 21.63 35.89
N VAL A 800 -37.39 21.95 36.64
CA VAL A 800 -37.28 22.69 37.90
C VAL A 800 -37.61 21.79 39.08
N VAL A 801 -36.69 21.72 40.04
CA VAL A 801 -36.93 21.11 41.35
C VAL A 801 -36.77 22.13 42.46
N PHE A 802 -37.56 21.98 43.51
CA PHE A 802 -37.60 22.91 44.63
C PHE A 802 -36.95 22.26 45.85
N LEU A 803 -36.16 23.02 46.59
CA LEU A 803 -35.71 22.66 47.93
C LEU A 803 -36.57 23.42 48.94
N SER A 804 -37.23 22.71 49.86
CA SER A 804 -38.03 23.28 50.94
C SER A 804 -37.62 22.75 52.31
N ASP A 805 -37.93 23.52 53.34
CA ASP A 805 -38.11 22.98 54.69
C ASP A 805 -39.61 22.70 54.95
N GLU A 806 -40.00 22.54 56.21
CA GLU A 806 -41.38 22.28 56.61
C GLU A 806 -42.33 23.47 56.42
N LYS A 807 -41.79 24.69 56.23
CA LYS A 807 -42.59 25.92 56.22
C LYS A 807 -42.54 26.65 54.88
N ASN A 808 -41.40 26.66 54.21
CA ASN A 808 -41.15 27.48 53.02
C ASN A 808 -40.27 26.77 51.98
N VAL A 809 -40.45 27.13 50.70
CA VAL A 809 -39.45 26.86 49.66
C VAL A 809 -38.21 27.75 49.90
N LEU A 810 -37.07 27.12 50.09
CA LEU A 810 -35.78 27.76 50.37
C LEU A 810 -35.03 28.15 49.09
N GLY A 811 -35.15 27.32 48.05
CA GLY A 811 -34.49 27.56 46.77
C GLY A 811 -35.02 26.71 45.64
N ILE A 812 -34.63 27.07 44.44
CA ILE A 812 -34.98 26.38 43.20
C ILE A 812 -33.70 25.95 42.50
N ILE A 813 -33.69 24.73 41.99
CA ILE A 813 -32.62 24.19 41.16
C ILE A 813 -33.22 23.91 39.78
N ALA A 814 -32.72 24.58 38.76
CA ALA A 814 -33.15 24.41 37.39
C ALA A 814 -32.08 23.65 36.60
N LEU A 815 -32.50 22.55 35.99
CA LEU A 815 -31.68 21.68 35.18
C LEU A 815 -32.13 21.72 33.72
N SER A 816 -31.18 21.64 32.80
CA SER A 816 -31.47 21.41 31.40
C SER A 816 -30.37 20.57 30.77
N ASP A 817 -30.70 19.95 29.65
CA ASP A 817 -29.74 19.22 28.84
C ASP A 817 -28.69 20.20 28.29
N GLU A 818 -27.42 19.94 28.59
CA GLU A 818 -26.34 20.89 28.27
C GLU A 818 -25.98 20.79 26.79
N ILE A 819 -26.06 21.93 26.09
CA ILE A 819 -25.64 22.02 24.68
C ILE A 819 -24.13 21.76 24.58
N LYS A 820 -23.71 20.92 23.63
CA LYS A 820 -22.28 20.69 23.39
C LYS A 820 -21.61 21.99 22.88
N PRO A 821 -20.44 22.36 23.41
CA PRO A 821 -19.72 23.55 22.94
C PRO A 821 -19.47 23.58 21.42
N GLU A 822 -19.19 22.40 20.85
CA GLU A 822 -18.95 22.16 19.43
C GLU A 822 -20.19 22.30 18.54
N SER A 823 -21.41 22.11 19.06
CA SER A 823 -22.67 22.17 18.27
C SER A 823 -22.85 23.51 17.57
N LYS A 824 -22.55 24.62 18.27
CA LYS A 824 -22.67 25.97 17.69
C LYS A 824 -21.69 26.17 16.52
N ARG A 825 -20.47 25.65 16.64
CA ARG A 825 -19.45 25.73 15.59
C ARG A 825 -19.82 24.87 14.38
N ALA A 826 -20.36 23.68 14.62
CA ALA A 826 -20.83 22.79 13.57
C ALA A 826 -21.92 23.46 12.72
N ILE A 827 -22.94 24.03 13.35
CA ILE A 827 -24.06 24.71 12.67
C ILE A 827 -23.58 25.91 11.87
N GLN A 828 -22.72 26.76 12.45
CA GLN A 828 -22.13 27.90 11.73
C GLN A 828 -21.33 27.46 10.50
N ARG A 829 -20.60 26.35 10.57
CA ARG A 829 -19.86 25.81 9.42
C ARG A 829 -20.80 25.21 8.37
N LEU A 830 -21.87 24.53 8.77
CA LEU A 830 -22.90 24.06 7.83
C LEU A 830 -23.54 25.21 7.06
N HIS A 831 -23.83 26.32 7.73
CA HIS A 831 -24.33 27.54 7.09
C HIS A 831 -23.32 28.14 6.10
N LYS A 832 -22.02 28.18 6.44
CA LYS A 832 -20.95 28.58 5.50
C LYS A 832 -20.90 27.69 4.26
N LEU A 833 -21.25 26.41 4.40
CA LEU A 833 -21.36 25.46 3.28
C LEU A 833 -22.69 25.57 2.51
N ARG A 834 -23.54 26.54 2.86
CA ARG A 834 -24.89 26.81 2.32
C ARG A 834 -25.86 25.64 2.52
N ILE A 835 -25.76 24.97 3.67
CA ILE A 835 -26.62 23.87 4.10
C ILE A 835 -27.51 24.39 5.22
N LYS A 836 -28.82 24.14 5.11
CA LYS A 836 -29.78 24.48 6.16
C LYS A 836 -29.78 23.41 7.24
N VAL A 837 -30.03 23.82 8.47
CA VAL A 837 -30.07 22.94 9.63
C VAL A 837 -31.48 22.87 10.21
N ALA A 838 -31.96 21.66 10.44
CA ALA A 838 -33.18 21.43 11.21
C ALA A 838 -32.88 20.63 12.49
N MET A 839 -33.75 20.76 13.49
CA MET A 839 -33.71 19.97 14.72
C MET A 839 -34.99 19.16 14.89
N LEU A 840 -34.87 17.89 15.25
CA LEU A 840 -35.97 17.03 15.70
C LEU A 840 -35.84 16.80 17.20
N THR A 841 -36.95 16.92 17.93
CA THR A 841 -36.98 16.67 19.37
C THR A 841 -38.36 16.23 19.85
N GLY A 842 -38.39 15.34 20.84
CA GLY A 842 -39.60 15.00 21.60
C GLY A 842 -39.94 16.04 22.68
N ASP A 843 -39.02 16.96 22.97
CA ASP A 843 -39.27 18.07 23.91
C ASP A 843 -40.36 19.02 23.39
N ASN A 844 -40.94 19.78 24.31
CA ASN A 844 -41.94 20.79 24.00
C ASN A 844 -41.42 21.92 23.11
N THR A 845 -42.36 22.62 22.48
CA THR A 845 -42.09 23.72 21.54
C THR A 845 -41.25 24.85 22.14
N GLN A 846 -41.40 25.14 23.43
CA GLN A 846 -40.65 26.23 24.10
C GLN A 846 -39.17 25.89 24.22
N VAL A 847 -38.84 24.68 24.69
CA VAL A 847 -37.45 24.19 24.78
C VAL A 847 -36.79 24.20 23.40
N ALA A 848 -37.49 23.65 22.40
CA ALA A 848 -36.98 23.56 21.04
C ALA A 848 -36.67 24.95 20.43
N THR A 849 -37.55 25.93 20.65
CA THR A 849 -37.37 27.31 20.20
C THR A 849 -36.11 27.93 20.78
N GLN A 850 -35.87 27.74 22.09
CA GLN A 850 -34.70 28.32 22.74
C GLN A 850 -33.37 27.70 22.29
N VAL A 851 -33.33 26.36 22.18
CA VAL A 851 -32.15 25.66 21.68
C VAL A 851 -31.86 26.09 20.24
N SER A 852 -32.90 26.16 19.41
CA SER A 852 -32.82 26.64 18.03
C SER A 852 -32.24 28.06 17.94
N GLN A 853 -32.72 29.01 18.75
CA GLN A 853 -32.21 30.38 18.77
C GLN A 853 -30.75 30.47 19.25
N LYS A 854 -30.38 29.72 20.31
CA LYS A 854 -29.00 29.72 20.84
C LYS A 854 -27.98 29.18 19.84
N LEU A 855 -28.39 28.18 19.07
CA LEU A 855 -27.55 27.50 18.09
C LEU A 855 -27.62 28.12 16.69
N GLY A 856 -28.67 28.90 16.41
CA GLY A 856 -28.94 29.47 15.09
C GLY A 856 -29.49 28.43 14.11
N ILE A 857 -30.47 27.61 14.51
CA ILE A 857 -31.04 26.56 13.66
C ILE A 857 -32.15 27.17 12.76
N ASP A 858 -32.21 26.76 11.48
CA ASP A 858 -33.15 27.33 10.50
C ASP A 858 -34.60 26.87 10.72
N SER A 859 -34.79 25.64 11.21
CA SER A 859 -36.11 25.05 11.44
C SER A 859 -36.07 24.00 12.56
N PHE A 860 -37.18 23.79 13.27
CA PHE A 860 -37.26 22.72 14.26
C PHE A 860 -38.65 22.08 14.21
N PHE A 861 -38.71 20.81 14.62
CA PHE A 861 -39.96 20.12 14.92
C PHE A 861 -39.88 19.61 16.35
N ALA A 862 -40.85 20.02 17.16
CA ALA A 862 -40.96 19.70 18.58
C ALA A 862 -42.09 18.70 18.80
N GLU A 863 -42.11 18.07 19.97
CA GLU A 863 -43.15 17.11 20.39
C GLU A 863 -43.28 15.92 19.43
N VAL A 864 -42.18 15.56 18.76
CA VAL A 864 -42.14 14.50 17.74
C VAL A 864 -41.98 13.13 18.39
N LEU A 865 -42.92 12.22 18.11
CA LEU A 865 -42.80 10.81 18.52
C LEU A 865 -41.76 10.07 17.66
N PRO A 866 -41.11 8.99 18.16
CA PRO A 866 -40.13 8.23 17.38
C PRO A 866 -40.63 7.77 16.00
N GLU A 867 -41.88 7.32 15.91
CA GLU A 867 -42.53 6.87 14.67
C GLU A 867 -42.79 8.01 13.68
N GLU A 868 -42.95 9.24 14.18
CA GLU A 868 -43.25 10.42 13.37
C GLU A 868 -42.00 11.06 12.76
N LYS A 869 -40.80 10.75 13.28
CA LYS A 869 -39.53 11.27 12.74
C LYS A 869 -39.40 11.00 11.24
N TYR A 870 -39.79 9.81 10.80
CA TYR A 870 -39.90 9.43 9.38
C TYR A 870 -40.69 10.46 8.54
N THR A 871 -41.85 10.88 9.04
CA THR A 871 -42.78 11.76 8.32
C THR A 871 -42.20 13.16 8.15
N HIS A 872 -41.50 13.67 9.16
CA HIS A 872 -40.83 14.96 9.10
C HIS A 872 -39.66 14.96 8.10
N ILE A 873 -38.85 13.90 8.07
CA ILE A 873 -37.80 13.72 7.06
C ILE A 873 -38.41 13.70 5.66
N LYS A 874 -39.47 12.92 5.46
CA LYS A 874 -40.19 12.84 4.17
C LYS A 874 -40.79 14.19 3.75
N LYS A 875 -41.27 15.00 4.69
CA LYS A 875 -41.79 16.36 4.42
C LYS A 875 -40.68 17.27 3.87
N LEU A 876 -39.47 17.20 4.42
CA LEU A 876 -38.32 17.96 3.91
C LEU A 876 -37.87 17.46 2.52
N GLN A 877 -37.89 16.15 2.31
CA GLN A 877 -37.55 15.51 1.02
C GLN A 877 -38.54 15.87 -0.09
N LYS A 878 -39.85 15.91 0.21
CA LYS A 878 -40.90 16.33 -0.75
C LYS A 878 -40.66 17.72 -1.35
N GLY A 879 -39.92 18.58 -0.66
CA GLY A 879 -39.49 19.89 -1.18
C GLY A 879 -38.37 19.82 -2.23
N GLY A 880 -38.03 18.63 -2.75
CA GLY A 880 -36.94 18.42 -3.72
C GLY A 880 -35.54 18.48 -3.08
N ASN A 881 -35.45 18.48 -1.76
CA ASN A 881 -34.18 18.56 -1.03
C ASN A 881 -33.64 17.17 -0.71
N ARG A 882 -32.31 17.02 -0.78
CA ARG A 882 -31.61 15.89 -0.17
C ARG A 882 -31.38 16.17 1.31
N VAL A 883 -31.75 15.22 2.15
CA VAL A 883 -31.80 15.35 3.61
C VAL A 883 -30.85 14.34 4.25
N MET A 884 -29.98 14.84 5.12
CA MET A 884 -29.16 14.04 6.03
C MET A 884 -29.79 14.06 7.42
N MET A 885 -29.97 12.90 8.05
CA MET A 885 -30.41 12.79 9.44
C MET A 885 -29.21 12.39 10.30
N VAL A 886 -29.05 13.01 11.48
CA VAL A 886 -28.01 12.70 12.45
C VAL A 886 -28.65 12.38 13.79
N GLY A 887 -28.36 11.22 14.36
CA GLY A 887 -28.93 10.76 15.63
C GLY A 887 -28.06 9.72 16.32
N ASP A 888 -28.31 9.43 17.59
CA ASP A 888 -27.49 8.57 18.45
C ASP A 888 -28.24 7.34 19.01
N GLY A 889 -29.57 7.28 18.85
CA GLY A 889 -30.41 6.29 19.53
C GLY A 889 -31.23 5.35 18.66
N VAL A 890 -31.72 4.27 19.28
CA VAL A 890 -32.74 3.34 18.74
C VAL A 890 -33.98 4.10 18.23
N ASN A 891 -34.36 5.16 18.94
CA ASN A 891 -35.53 6.00 18.61
C ASN A 891 -35.36 6.78 17.30
N ASP A 892 -34.13 6.90 16.79
CA ASP A 892 -33.83 7.62 15.55
C ASP A 892 -33.77 6.70 14.33
N ALA A 893 -33.72 5.38 14.55
CA ALA A 893 -33.54 4.40 13.48
C ALA A 893 -34.53 4.58 12.30
N PRO A 894 -35.85 4.79 12.51
CA PRO A 894 -36.77 5.03 11.39
C PRO A 894 -36.46 6.32 10.61
N GLY A 895 -35.99 7.36 11.30
CA GLY A 895 -35.59 8.63 10.68
C GLY A 895 -34.26 8.53 9.92
N LEU A 896 -33.29 7.80 10.48
CA LEU A 896 -32.00 7.52 9.85
C LEU A 896 -32.17 6.74 8.54
N THR A 897 -32.99 5.69 8.54
CA THR A 897 -33.24 4.86 7.36
C THR A 897 -34.02 5.61 6.27
N GLN A 898 -34.91 6.54 6.64
CA GLN A 898 -35.69 7.31 5.66
C GLN A 898 -34.90 8.46 5.02
N ALA A 899 -33.87 8.97 5.70
CA ALA A 899 -33.05 10.03 5.16
C ALA A 899 -32.33 9.59 3.88
N ASP A 900 -31.93 10.55 3.03
CA ASP A 900 -31.07 10.22 1.89
C ASP A 900 -29.71 9.68 2.37
N VAL A 901 -29.27 10.20 3.53
CA VAL A 901 -28.11 9.74 4.29
C VAL A 901 -28.42 9.75 5.78
N GLY A 902 -28.46 8.58 6.41
CA GLY A 902 -28.53 8.43 7.86
C GLY A 902 -27.13 8.40 8.50
N VAL A 903 -26.87 9.28 9.46
CA VAL A 903 -25.60 9.35 10.19
C VAL A 903 -25.84 9.01 11.67
N ALA A 904 -25.32 7.88 12.12
CA ALA A 904 -25.29 7.53 13.53
C ALA A 904 -24.09 8.20 14.21
N ILE A 905 -24.29 8.86 15.35
CA ILE A 905 -23.24 9.56 16.10
C ILE A 905 -22.95 8.91 17.47
N GLY A 906 -21.67 8.79 17.79
CA GLY A 906 -21.21 8.09 18.99
C GLY A 906 -21.28 6.56 18.85
N ALA A 907 -20.73 5.85 19.84
CA ALA A 907 -20.98 4.42 20.04
C ALA A 907 -22.43 4.23 20.54
N GLY A 908 -23.40 4.61 19.69
CA GLY A 908 -24.82 4.40 19.94
C GLY A 908 -25.15 2.93 20.06
N THR A 909 -26.37 2.63 20.52
CA THR A 909 -26.90 1.27 20.59
C THR A 909 -26.72 0.53 19.26
N ASP A 910 -26.51 -0.79 19.28
CA ASP A 910 -26.30 -1.61 18.06
C ASP A 910 -27.32 -1.33 16.95
N VAL A 911 -28.56 -1.01 17.32
CA VAL A 911 -29.65 -0.65 16.40
C VAL A 911 -29.39 0.65 15.61
N ALA A 912 -28.80 1.68 16.25
CA ALA A 912 -28.47 2.94 15.59
C ALA A 912 -27.29 2.77 14.63
N VAL A 913 -26.29 1.97 15.05
CA VAL A 913 -25.19 1.56 14.19
C VAL A 913 -25.72 0.79 12.99
N GLU A 914 -26.71 -0.09 13.16
CA GLU A 914 -27.34 -0.86 12.08
C GLU A 914 -28.18 0.01 11.12
N ALA A 915 -28.94 0.96 11.63
CA ALA A 915 -29.81 1.84 10.83
C ALA A 915 -29.07 2.95 10.06
N GLY A 916 -27.90 3.40 10.53
CA GLY A 916 -27.12 4.45 9.88
C GLY A 916 -26.39 3.98 8.60
N ASP A 917 -26.35 4.81 7.58
CA ASP A 917 -25.49 4.66 6.38
C ASP A 917 -24.02 4.98 6.69
N VAL A 918 -23.82 5.93 7.61
CA VAL A 918 -22.51 6.38 8.10
C VAL A 918 -22.52 6.34 9.62
N VAL A 919 -21.44 5.84 10.21
CA VAL A 919 -21.27 5.74 11.66
C VAL A 919 -20.08 6.60 12.06
N LEU A 920 -20.33 7.58 12.92
CA LEU A 920 -19.31 8.44 13.53
C LEU A 920 -19.02 7.91 14.93
N THR A 921 -17.80 7.46 15.20
CA THR A 921 -17.47 6.94 16.54
C THR A 921 -17.35 8.04 17.58
N ARG A 922 -16.98 9.25 17.15
CA ARG A 922 -16.83 10.41 18.03
C ARG A 922 -18.19 11.05 18.23
N ASN A 923 -18.52 11.42 19.47
CA ASN A 923 -19.77 12.11 19.77
C ASN A 923 -19.71 13.63 19.49
N ASN A 924 -19.20 14.03 18.31
CA ASN A 924 -18.93 15.42 17.95
C ASN A 924 -19.66 15.85 16.67
N PRO A 925 -20.63 16.78 16.74
CA PRO A 925 -21.35 17.31 15.58
C PRO A 925 -20.48 17.96 14.49
N GLU A 926 -19.25 18.40 14.79
CA GLU A 926 -18.33 18.89 13.76
C GLU A 926 -17.90 17.80 12.77
N ASP A 927 -17.95 16.53 13.14
CA ASP A 927 -17.57 15.43 12.25
C ASP A 927 -18.55 15.26 11.08
N VAL A 928 -19.80 15.67 11.26
CA VAL A 928 -20.78 15.78 10.16
C VAL A 928 -20.33 16.79 9.12
N VAL A 929 -19.76 17.92 9.55
CA VAL A 929 -19.20 18.93 8.66
C VAL A 929 -18.00 18.37 7.90
N ARG A 930 -17.10 17.67 8.60
CA ARG A 930 -15.92 17.04 8.00
C ARG A 930 -16.30 15.99 6.97
N LEU A 931 -17.31 15.17 7.26
CA LEU A 931 -17.88 14.19 6.34
C LEU A 931 -18.36 14.86 5.03
N ILE A 932 -19.08 15.98 5.13
CA ILE A 932 -19.55 16.73 3.95
C ILE A 932 -18.38 17.29 3.14
N ILE A 933 -17.36 17.85 3.80
CA ILE A 933 -16.16 18.37 3.12
C ILE A 933 -15.41 17.24 2.41
N LEU A 934 -15.20 16.11 3.09
CA LEU A 934 -14.57 14.92 2.52
C LEU A 934 -15.34 14.43 1.29
N SER A 935 -16.66 14.27 1.39
CA SER A 935 -17.52 13.88 0.27
C SER A 935 -17.37 14.80 -0.95
N ARG A 936 -17.37 16.12 -0.75
CA ARG A 936 -17.18 17.10 -1.85
C ARG A 936 -15.82 16.94 -2.53
N LYS A 937 -14.75 16.73 -1.76
CA LYS A 937 -13.38 16.52 -2.26
C LYS A 937 -13.25 15.19 -3.01
N VAL A 938 -13.76 14.11 -2.43
CA VAL A 938 -13.78 12.76 -3.03
C VAL A 938 -14.50 12.81 -4.38
N TYR A 939 -15.70 13.38 -4.44
CA TYR A 939 -16.45 13.51 -5.69
C TYR A 939 -15.67 14.33 -6.74
N LYS A 940 -15.04 15.44 -6.33
CA LYS A 940 -14.23 16.27 -7.23
C LYS A 940 -13.10 15.43 -7.85
N LYS A 941 -12.39 14.62 -7.05
CA LYS A 941 -11.34 13.71 -7.54
C LYS A 941 -11.88 12.61 -8.45
N MET A 942 -13.02 12.03 -8.13
CA MET A 942 -13.71 11.06 -9.00
C MET A 942 -14.03 11.67 -10.37
N PHE A 943 -14.59 12.88 -10.38
CA PHE A 943 -14.94 13.58 -11.63
C PHE A 943 -13.71 13.99 -12.43
N GLU A 944 -12.68 14.56 -11.80
CA GLU A 944 -11.41 14.88 -12.46
C GLU A 944 -10.79 13.63 -13.12
N ASN A 945 -10.76 12.51 -12.40
CA ASN A 945 -10.23 11.25 -12.93
C ASN A 945 -11.06 10.70 -14.09
N LEU A 946 -12.39 10.83 -14.03
CA LEU A 946 -13.27 10.46 -15.15
C LEU A 946 -12.97 11.30 -16.40
N VAL A 947 -12.76 12.61 -16.24
CA VAL A 947 -12.37 13.50 -17.34
C VAL A 947 -11.00 13.10 -17.89
N TRP A 948 -9.98 12.93 -17.04
CA TRP A 948 -8.64 12.51 -17.48
C TRP A 948 -8.63 11.15 -18.19
N ALA A 949 -9.48 10.23 -17.75
CA ALA A 949 -9.59 8.90 -18.32
C ALA A 949 -10.34 8.84 -19.65
N THR A 950 -11.11 9.87 -20.02
CA THR A 950 -11.98 9.85 -21.22
C THR A 950 -11.68 10.96 -22.23
N ALA A 951 -11.23 12.14 -21.79
CA ALA A 951 -11.05 13.30 -22.64
C ALA A 951 -9.99 13.08 -23.73
N TYR A 952 -8.90 12.38 -23.43
CA TYR A 952 -7.86 12.11 -24.43
C TYR A 952 -8.33 11.16 -25.54
N ASN A 953 -9.21 10.19 -25.22
CA ASN A 953 -9.74 9.24 -26.20
C ASN A 953 -10.59 9.93 -27.27
N LEU A 954 -11.23 11.06 -26.94
CA LEU A 954 -12.03 11.85 -27.89
C LEU A 954 -11.19 12.33 -29.10
N ILE A 955 -9.92 12.67 -28.86
CA ILE A 955 -8.98 13.11 -29.91
C ILE A 955 -8.20 11.91 -30.47
N ALA A 956 -7.84 10.97 -29.59
CA ALA A 956 -6.94 9.88 -29.94
C ALA A 956 -7.60 8.80 -30.83
N ILE A 957 -8.90 8.54 -30.68
CA ILE A 957 -9.63 7.57 -31.54
C ILE A 957 -9.72 8.07 -32.99
N PRO A 958 -10.19 9.31 -33.28
CA PRO A 958 -10.13 9.86 -34.65
C PRO A 958 -8.73 9.85 -35.24
N ALA A 959 -7.71 10.12 -34.43
CA ALA A 959 -6.32 10.04 -34.87
C ALA A 959 -5.85 8.62 -35.20
N ALA A 960 -6.27 7.63 -34.42
CA ALA A 960 -5.93 6.23 -34.64
C ALA A 960 -6.57 5.65 -35.91
N ILE A 961 -7.78 6.09 -36.28
CA ILE A 961 -8.42 5.68 -37.54
C ILE A 961 -7.92 6.48 -38.77
N GLY A 962 -7.00 7.42 -38.57
CA GLY A 962 -6.38 8.19 -39.65
C GLY A 962 -7.16 9.42 -40.10
N ALA A 963 -8.11 9.96 -39.31
CA ALA A 963 -8.88 11.15 -39.70
C ALA A 963 -7.99 12.39 -39.94
N PHE A 964 -6.85 12.49 -39.24
CA PHE A 964 -5.88 13.58 -39.40
C PHE A 964 -4.85 13.34 -40.51
N ALA A 965 -5.02 12.29 -41.34
CA ALA A 965 -4.10 11.96 -42.43
C ALA A 965 -3.90 13.10 -43.44
N ARG A 966 -4.89 13.97 -43.64
CA ARG A 966 -4.78 15.15 -44.51
C ARG A 966 -3.72 16.16 -44.04
N TRP A 967 -3.39 16.15 -42.75
CA TRP A 967 -2.31 16.94 -42.16
C TRP A 967 -1.00 16.15 -41.99
N GLY A 968 -0.89 14.96 -42.59
CA GLY A 968 0.30 14.11 -42.52
C GLY A 968 0.49 13.38 -41.18
N PHE A 969 -0.53 13.36 -40.32
CA PHE A 969 -0.44 12.75 -38.99
C PHE A 969 -1.09 11.37 -38.95
N PHE A 970 -0.32 10.36 -38.54
CA PHE A 970 -0.80 9.01 -38.24
C PHE A 970 -0.35 8.60 -36.84
N LEU A 971 -1.31 8.21 -35.99
CA LEU A 971 -0.99 7.70 -34.66
C LEU A 971 -0.48 6.26 -34.80
N LYS A 972 0.74 5.99 -34.35
CA LYS A 972 1.27 4.62 -34.30
C LYS A 972 0.78 3.89 -33.05
N PRO A 973 0.58 2.55 -33.08
CA PRO A 973 0.13 1.78 -31.91
C PRO A 973 0.99 1.99 -30.66
N GLN A 974 2.31 2.13 -30.82
CA GLN A 974 3.22 2.27 -29.67
C GLN A 974 3.03 3.60 -28.96
N ILE A 975 2.81 4.69 -29.71
CA ILE A 975 2.50 6.01 -29.16
C ILE A 975 1.17 5.96 -28.43
N GLY A 976 0.18 5.27 -29.01
CA GLY A 976 -1.12 5.08 -28.38
C GLY A 976 -1.02 4.36 -27.03
N ALA A 977 -0.21 3.30 -26.95
CA ALA A 977 0.04 2.57 -25.71
C ALA A 977 0.75 3.43 -24.65
N ILE A 978 1.68 4.31 -25.04
CA ILE A 978 2.34 5.26 -24.12
C ILE A 978 1.33 6.29 -23.58
N LEU A 979 0.50 6.89 -24.44
CA LEU A 979 -0.51 7.88 -24.04
C LEU A 979 -1.51 7.27 -23.04
N MET A 980 -1.94 6.04 -23.28
CA MET A 980 -2.79 5.27 -22.36
C MET A 980 -2.11 5.06 -21.00
N ALA A 981 -0.85 4.60 -20.99
CA ALA A 981 -0.10 4.40 -19.75
C ALA A 981 0.08 5.71 -18.96
N LEU A 982 0.36 6.81 -19.65
CA LEU A 982 0.44 8.15 -19.03
C LEU A 982 -0.89 8.58 -18.42
N SER A 983 -2.02 8.34 -19.10
CA SER A 983 -3.36 8.63 -18.56
C SER A 983 -3.60 7.91 -17.23
N SER A 984 -3.27 6.61 -17.14
CA SER A 984 -3.38 5.86 -15.89
C SER A 984 -2.52 6.43 -14.77
N VAL A 985 -1.28 6.85 -15.08
CA VAL A 985 -0.38 7.49 -14.10
C VAL A 985 -0.95 8.82 -13.60
N ILE A 986 -1.50 9.65 -14.48
CA ILE A 986 -2.10 10.96 -14.12
C ILE A 986 -3.30 10.73 -13.19
N VAL A 987 -4.19 9.80 -13.54
CA VAL A 987 -5.37 9.45 -12.74
C VAL A 987 -4.98 8.96 -11.34
N VAL A 988 -3.97 8.11 -11.24
CA VAL A 988 -3.43 7.63 -9.95
C VAL A 988 -2.82 8.78 -9.16
N ALA A 989 -1.98 9.60 -9.78
CA ALA A 989 -1.33 10.72 -9.11
C ALA A 989 -2.37 11.71 -8.56
N ASN A 990 -3.42 11.98 -9.34
CA ASN A 990 -4.53 12.83 -8.90
C ASN A 990 -5.32 12.19 -7.75
N ALA A 991 -5.55 10.88 -7.77
CA ALA A 991 -6.17 10.16 -6.66
C ALA A 991 -5.30 10.22 -5.38
N LEU A 992 -3.99 10.01 -5.50
CA LEU A 992 -3.05 10.07 -4.38
C LEU A 992 -2.93 11.47 -3.78
N ALA A 993 -3.17 12.52 -4.56
CA ALA A 993 -3.21 13.89 -4.04
C ALA A 993 -4.28 14.08 -2.96
N LEU A 994 -5.35 13.28 -2.97
CA LEU A 994 -6.39 13.30 -1.93
C LEU A 994 -5.84 12.98 -0.54
N LYS A 995 -4.78 12.16 -0.43
CA LYS A 995 -4.13 11.84 0.86
C LYS A 995 -3.47 13.05 1.53
N LYS A 996 -3.08 14.05 0.72
CA LYS A 996 -2.40 15.27 1.20
C LYS A 996 -3.39 16.41 1.47
N GLU A 997 -4.64 16.27 1.05
CA GLU A 997 -5.63 17.29 1.32
C GLU A 997 -6.03 17.24 2.80
N GLU A 998 -5.88 18.36 3.49
CA GLU A 998 -6.39 18.50 4.84
C GLU A 998 -7.92 18.32 4.83
N ILE A 999 -8.39 17.31 5.55
CA ILE A 999 -9.82 17.12 5.87
C ILE A 999 -10.22 18.07 7.02
N TYR A 1000 -9.23 18.77 7.60
CA TYR A 1000 -9.29 19.61 8.79
C TYR A 1000 -9.11 21.10 8.48
#